data_AF-A0AAD3H0X3-F1
#
_entry.id   AF-A0AAD3H0X3-F1
#
_cell.length_a   1.000
_cell.length_b   1.000
_cell.length_c   1.000
_cell.angle_alpha   90.00
_cell.angle_beta   90.00
_cell.angle_gamma   90.00
#
_symmetry.space_group_name_H-M   'P 1'
#
loop_
_entity.id
_entity.type
_entity.pdbx_description
1 polymer ?
#
loop_
_entity_poly.entity_id
_entity_poly.type
_entity_poly.pdbx_seq_one_letter_code
_entity_poly.pdbx_strand_id
1 'polypeptide(L)'
;MQRRGTKKSIPASPQSLPRHHPIGRRRGVVPSRGGSRMSSSIKTVIQFLIVFLFVSSITVIYKKVSPNTPQNTTTVENGSGTYTNTKMDSKTEYKPAVTKAAPVVSEISKPEPINPVTDESVNVKRRRTTAEANAYMNSQPNQGIEGEQQLKLKLQKLYNLQQKSNTEDSSPIVTRWLGADLPHWLPISSTPQNDIKQWKEKVEALKDEFRAKDKELYPELHGLKRTKRLSEEEHPFDPMDLNENGDEHSDQGSVKSYTSPAPPGTHPIIVPTFGSHRSDVDAIFALAEGYDLKIYILFIESLRKTGFTGDLVLSVSALDQLKPGVEDYLKNYQAQDGEVGLNVVAYTVSWTCYEGDGVTVATGAKEGIRKCELVHMYGNEDDALPVKDSREPRPVATARFELYWAWSLHYAKHSWIMLIDSRDTYFQLNPFDTLEREEDDNRNDGLLYFFEENAKASNIGQSSFNSNWIKNAYGEKALASMAEKAIICSGSTMGEKVAIESYLRAVVQQFDDTKCKLKGCDQGFHNYLYYSGGLNNVEGIRKLQVFPQGEGIINNLGVLRTKPLKEWDLLDDKMNVLNWDESISPVAHQFDRDTDLNNHLKAIRKEWEKEFKEDKGDDGASTGSEIKMSYPYPSLDETIKPIIKPTFGSHRPHVDAVFALAEGYELKIYVLFIESLRRTGFTGDIVLSVSSLDQLKQGVEDYLRSFSTAEGEEGINIVAYTVSWTCFEGDEQTVAKGANEGQRKCKLNGMYADSEGNIVDDPYDARPVATARYELYWAWSLHYGSNNWIMLIDSRDAYFQTNPFADLQRDDESKTEGLLYFFEENGEASNIGASSFNSRWLKSAYGMEKVQPFFEKTIICSGSTMGEQMAIESYLRGMVAQFANTKCKMKGCDQGFHNYLYYSGGLKNVRGIEKVVVFEQGKGIINNLGVLRTIPLKQRGILDENMQVLNYDKTISPVAHQWDRDSDLNAHLKKVRTDFVSKYYAAKQR
;
A
#
# COMPACT_ATOMS: atom_id res chain seq x y z
N MET A 1 13.23 -78.55 17.61
CA MET A 1 12.19 -79.54 17.98
C MET A 1 10.83 -78.85 17.89
N GLN A 2 9.85 -79.56 17.36
CA GLN A 2 8.62 -79.08 16.73
C GLN A 2 7.50 -78.63 17.71
N ARG A 3 6.61 -77.77 17.17
CA ARG A 3 5.12 -77.73 17.29
C ARG A 3 4.41 -76.86 18.34
N ARG A 4 3.44 -76.08 17.79
CA ARG A 4 1.99 -75.89 18.12
C ARG A 4 1.64 -75.44 19.55
N GLY A 5 0.69 -74.55 19.85
CA GLY A 5 -0.42 -73.94 19.10
C GLY A 5 -1.72 -74.02 19.94
N THR A 6 -2.50 -72.92 20.01
CA THR A 6 -3.96 -72.82 20.32
C THR A 6 -4.45 -73.18 21.76
N LYS A 7 -5.57 -72.72 22.36
CA LYS A 7 -6.73 -71.84 22.05
C LYS A 7 -7.58 -71.62 23.35
N LYS A 8 -8.21 -70.44 23.49
CA LYS A 8 -9.62 -70.10 23.89
C LYS A 8 -10.37 -70.70 25.15
N SER A 9 -10.81 -69.77 26.02
CA SER A 9 -12.20 -69.34 26.40
C SER A 9 -13.05 -69.94 27.58
N ILE A 10 -13.96 -69.06 28.10
CA ILE A 10 -15.30 -69.21 28.78
C ILE A 10 -15.30 -69.13 30.36
N PRO A 11 -16.38 -68.73 31.14
CA PRO A 11 -17.13 -67.44 31.32
C PRO A 11 -17.58 -67.02 32.78
N ALA A 12 -18.31 -65.86 32.85
CA ALA A 12 -19.53 -65.46 33.63
C ALA A 12 -19.66 -65.32 35.20
N SER A 13 -19.88 -64.07 35.68
CA SER A 13 -20.97 -63.45 36.54
C SER A 13 -21.55 -64.10 37.83
N PRO A 14 -22.29 -63.41 38.78
CA PRO A 14 -22.42 -61.98 39.17
C PRO A 14 -22.54 -61.67 40.72
N GLN A 15 -22.77 -60.37 41.06
CA GLN A 15 -23.71 -59.77 42.08
C GLN A 15 -23.24 -59.03 43.37
N SER A 16 -23.74 -57.78 43.49
CA SER A 16 -24.39 -57.08 44.65
C SER A 16 -23.69 -55.91 45.42
N LEU A 17 -24.50 -54.84 45.63
CA LEU A 17 -24.38 -53.54 46.37
C LEU A 17 -24.92 -53.70 47.84
N PRO A 18 -24.86 -52.74 48.84
CA PRO A 18 -25.27 -51.31 48.72
C PRO A 18 -24.81 -50.21 49.78
N ARG A 19 -25.25 -48.93 49.54
CA ARG A 19 -25.63 -47.77 50.46
C ARG A 19 -24.57 -47.04 51.33
N HIS A 20 -24.68 -45.75 51.79
CA HIS A 20 -25.29 -44.44 51.43
C HIS A 20 -24.85 -43.38 52.52
N HIS A 21 -24.28 -42.20 52.14
CA HIS A 21 -24.37 -40.79 52.68
C HIS A 21 -24.30 -40.41 54.21
N PRO A 22 -24.20 -39.10 54.65
CA PRO A 22 -23.94 -37.78 53.98
C PRO A 22 -23.07 -36.73 54.79
N ILE A 23 -23.09 -35.44 54.34
CA ILE A 23 -22.78 -34.12 55.01
C ILE A 23 -21.33 -33.60 54.80
N GLY A 24 -20.98 -32.35 54.44
CA GLY A 24 -21.68 -31.08 54.14
C GLY A 24 -20.94 -29.84 54.72
N ARG A 25 -20.56 -28.85 53.87
CA ARG A 25 -20.12 -27.43 54.16
C ARG A 25 -18.71 -27.26 54.81
N ARG A 26 -17.84 -26.27 54.53
CA ARG A 26 -18.01 -24.81 54.32
C ARG A 26 -16.73 -24.15 53.70
N ARG A 27 -16.89 -22.90 53.24
CA ARG A 27 -15.96 -21.96 52.57
C ARG A 27 -14.69 -21.58 53.35
N GLY A 28 -13.64 -21.13 52.64
CA GLY A 28 -12.72 -20.11 53.16
C GLY A 28 -11.32 -19.98 52.53
N VAL A 29 -11.18 -19.06 51.57
CA VAL A 29 -10.13 -17.99 51.50
C VAL A 29 -8.63 -18.39 51.41
N VAL A 30 -8.08 -18.12 50.21
CA VAL A 30 -6.69 -17.82 49.74
C VAL A 30 -6.00 -16.72 50.60
N PRO A 31 -4.67 -16.38 50.58
CA PRO A 31 -3.52 -16.81 49.75
C PRO A 31 -2.21 -17.12 50.53
N SER A 32 -1.18 -17.58 49.81
CA SER A 32 0.05 -16.79 49.56
C SER A 32 1.37 -17.57 49.60
N ARG A 33 2.23 -17.19 48.64
CA ARG A 33 3.69 -17.15 48.68
C ARG A 33 4.46 -18.48 48.70
N GLY A 34 5.04 -18.76 47.53
CA GLY A 34 6.44 -18.38 47.35
C GLY A 34 7.45 -19.52 47.34
N GLY A 35 8.33 -19.47 46.35
CA GLY A 35 9.74 -19.76 46.59
C GLY A 35 10.24 -21.13 46.16
N SER A 36 10.65 -21.17 44.89
CA SER A 36 12.01 -21.51 44.48
C SER A 36 12.60 -22.91 44.70
N ARG A 37 13.07 -23.41 43.55
CA ARG A 37 14.43 -23.91 43.27
C ARG A 37 14.77 -25.37 43.56
N MET A 38 15.34 -25.92 42.49
CA MET A 38 16.49 -26.81 42.40
C MET A 38 16.29 -28.29 42.71
N SER A 39 16.51 -29.11 41.69
CA SER A 39 17.71 -29.96 41.57
C SER A 39 17.39 -31.38 41.08
N SER A 40 18.35 -31.88 40.29
CA SER A 40 18.71 -33.29 40.07
C SER A 40 17.71 -34.17 39.32
N SER A 41 18.00 -34.56 38.06
CA SER A 41 19.05 -35.49 37.58
C SER A 41 18.54 -36.92 37.44
N ILE A 42 19.20 -37.63 36.51
CA ILE A 42 19.21 -39.09 36.25
C ILE A 42 18.31 -39.47 35.05
N LYS A 43 18.84 -39.48 33.82
CA LYS A 43 19.70 -40.50 33.13
C LYS A 43 19.08 -41.90 33.07
N THR A 44 18.91 -42.41 31.83
CA THR A 44 19.10 -43.79 31.27
C THR A 44 18.20 -43.86 30.01
N VAL A 45 18.65 -43.69 28.75
CA VAL A 45 19.59 -44.42 27.85
C VAL A 45 19.25 -45.91 27.66
N ILE A 46 18.93 -46.29 26.41
CA ILE A 46 19.40 -47.43 25.59
C ILE A 46 18.27 -47.74 24.56
N GLN A 47 18.38 -47.35 23.28
CA GLN A 47 19.10 -47.97 22.14
C GLN A 47 18.39 -49.21 21.54
N PHE A 48 18.03 -49.15 20.25
CA PHE A 48 18.17 -50.26 19.29
C PHE A 48 18.30 -49.75 17.86
N LEU A 49 19.26 -50.33 17.15
CA LEU A 49 19.73 -50.11 15.77
C LEU A 49 19.68 -51.50 15.08
N ILE A 50 19.53 -51.55 13.75
CA ILE A 50 20.01 -52.55 12.74
C ILE A 50 19.28 -52.23 11.42
N VAL A 51 19.90 -51.62 10.39
CA VAL A 51 20.82 -52.12 9.32
C VAL A 51 20.12 -52.97 8.24
N PHE A 52 20.17 -52.49 6.98
CA PHE A 52 20.51 -53.31 5.79
C PHE A 52 21.09 -52.46 4.65
N LEU A 53 22.21 -52.94 4.09
CA LEU A 53 22.98 -52.43 2.93
C LEU A 53 22.56 -53.15 1.65
N PHE A 54 22.74 -52.51 0.48
CA PHE A 54 23.19 -53.19 -0.75
C PHE A 54 24.07 -52.27 -1.59
N VAL A 55 25.19 -52.84 -2.05
CA VAL A 55 26.21 -52.26 -2.94
C VAL A 55 26.14 -53.00 -4.28
N SER A 56 26.33 -52.29 -5.39
CA SER A 56 26.99 -52.87 -6.56
C SER A 56 27.60 -51.78 -7.45
N SER A 57 28.92 -51.87 -7.62
CA SER A 57 29.80 -51.05 -8.45
C SER A 57 29.80 -51.53 -9.92
N ILE A 58 29.96 -50.61 -10.88
CA ILE A 58 30.68 -50.87 -12.14
C ILE A 58 31.51 -49.63 -12.50
N THR A 59 32.83 -49.82 -12.56
CA THR A 59 33.84 -48.96 -13.19
C THR A 59 33.88 -49.27 -14.69
N VAL A 60 34.13 -48.28 -15.58
CA VAL A 60 35.05 -48.36 -16.74
C VAL A 60 34.96 -47.15 -17.70
N ILE A 61 36.10 -46.44 -17.77
CA ILE A 61 36.84 -45.89 -18.94
C ILE A 61 36.36 -44.61 -19.68
N TYR A 62 37.29 -43.64 -19.64
CA TYR A 62 37.49 -42.46 -20.51
C TYR A 62 37.30 -42.71 -22.02
N LYS A 63 36.60 -41.78 -22.70
CA LYS A 63 36.97 -41.41 -24.08
C LYS A 63 36.57 -39.98 -24.44
N LYS A 64 37.60 -39.24 -24.84
CA LYS A 64 37.66 -37.89 -25.43
C LYS A 64 37.03 -37.89 -26.84
N VAL A 65 36.03 -37.05 -27.11
CA VAL A 65 35.58 -36.72 -28.47
C VAL A 65 35.11 -35.25 -28.52
N SER A 66 35.75 -34.46 -29.39
CA SER A 66 35.40 -33.08 -29.78
C SER A 66 34.10 -33.01 -30.58
N PRO A 67 33.47 -31.82 -30.68
CA PRO A 67 32.14 -31.67 -31.27
C PRO A 67 32.20 -31.62 -32.80
N ASN A 68 31.26 -32.29 -33.46
CA ASN A 68 30.95 -32.12 -34.88
C ASN A 68 29.61 -31.38 -35.03
N THR A 69 29.69 -30.35 -35.86
CA THR A 69 28.66 -29.47 -36.41
C THR A 69 27.53 -30.23 -37.14
N PRO A 70 26.36 -29.61 -37.28
CA PRO A 70 25.81 -29.45 -38.63
C PRO A 70 25.45 -27.99 -38.95
N GLN A 71 25.93 -27.54 -40.11
CA GLN A 71 25.54 -26.31 -40.81
C GLN A 71 24.24 -26.53 -41.58
N ASN A 72 23.40 -25.48 -41.65
CA ASN A 72 22.87 -24.85 -42.88
C ASN A 72 21.83 -23.78 -42.44
N THR A 73 22.11 -22.47 -42.42
CA THR A 73 22.29 -21.43 -43.48
C THR A 73 21.07 -21.14 -44.37
N THR A 74 20.49 -19.93 -44.18
CA THR A 74 20.19 -18.88 -45.18
C THR A 74 19.66 -17.64 -44.41
N THR A 75 20.42 -16.57 -44.09
CA THR A 75 20.89 -15.38 -44.85
C THR A 75 19.83 -14.45 -45.45
N VAL A 76 19.88 -13.16 -45.06
CA VAL A 76 19.76 -11.87 -45.80
C VAL A 76 19.39 -10.78 -44.76
N GLU A 77 19.93 -9.56 -44.63
CA GLU A 77 21.08 -8.80 -45.13
C GLU A 77 21.27 -7.61 -44.16
N ASN A 78 22.52 -7.21 -43.90
CA ASN A 78 22.89 -5.99 -43.17
C ASN A 78 23.16 -4.85 -44.17
N GLY A 79 22.67 -3.64 -43.85
CA GLY A 79 23.09 -2.39 -44.49
C GLY A 79 24.00 -1.58 -43.57
N SER A 80 25.31 -1.58 -43.85
CA SER A 80 26.32 -0.75 -43.19
C SER A 80 26.48 0.60 -43.89
N GLY A 81 26.58 1.69 -43.12
CA GLY A 81 27.00 3.01 -43.61
C GLY A 81 28.04 3.64 -42.68
N THR A 82 29.28 3.68 -43.14
CA THR A 82 30.46 4.34 -42.55
C THR A 82 30.55 5.82 -42.94
N TYR A 83 30.91 6.75 -42.03
CA TYR A 83 31.63 8.01 -42.35
C TYR A 83 32.40 8.50 -41.10
N THR A 84 33.71 8.25 -41.01
CA THR A 84 34.87 9.17 -41.25
C THR A 84 35.08 10.30 -40.24
N ASN A 85 36.18 10.14 -39.49
CA ASN A 85 36.88 11.17 -38.72
C ASN A 85 37.58 12.18 -39.64
N THR A 86 37.42 13.47 -39.38
CA THR A 86 38.28 14.52 -39.94
C THR A 86 38.71 15.50 -38.85
N LYS A 87 40.02 15.54 -38.61
CA LYS A 87 40.75 16.59 -37.87
C LYS A 87 40.92 17.81 -38.79
N MET A 88 40.73 19.03 -38.27
CA MET A 88 41.71 20.12 -38.48
C MET A 88 41.50 21.32 -37.55
N ASP A 89 42.65 21.95 -37.26
CA ASP A 89 42.99 23.05 -36.37
C ASP A 89 42.19 24.36 -36.52
N SER A 90 42.12 25.13 -35.43
CA SER A 90 42.69 26.50 -35.43
C SER A 90 42.88 27.08 -34.02
N LYS A 91 44.07 27.64 -33.81
CA LYS A 91 44.44 28.54 -32.71
C LYS A 91 43.84 29.93 -32.98
N THR A 92 43.36 30.62 -31.93
CA THR A 92 43.64 32.05 -31.71
C THR A 92 43.33 32.48 -30.28
N GLU A 93 44.32 33.11 -29.64
CA GLU A 93 44.22 33.89 -28.39
C GLU A 93 43.39 35.17 -28.59
N TYR A 94 42.69 35.66 -27.56
CA TYR A 94 42.96 36.99 -26.98
C TYR A 94 42.25 37.26 -25.63
N LYS A 95 42.88 38.16 -24.87
CA LYS A 95 42.71 38.58 -23.46
C LYS A 95 41.39 39.32 -23.11
N PRO A 96 41.04 39.41 -21.81
CA PRO A 96 39.87 40.12 -21.32
C PRO A 96 40.14 41.64 -21.15
N ALA A 97 39.11 42.45 -21.42
CA ALA A 97 39.09 43.87 -21.08
C ALA A 97 38.02 44.16 -20.02
N VAL A 98 38.47 44.84 -18.98
CA VAL A 98 37.73 45.36 -17.83
C VAL A 98 37.00 46.65 -18.21
N THR A 99 35.74 46.79 -17.81
CA THR A 99 35.17 48.11 -17.46
C THR A 99 34.18 48.01 -16.29
N LYS A 100 34.38 48.92 -15.34
CA LYS A 100 33.61 49.15 -14.11
C LYS A 100 32.33 49.93 -14.41
N ALA A 101 31.27 49.67 -13.64
CA ALA A 101 30.31 50.71 -13.23
C ALA A 101 29.73 50.38 -11.84
N ALA A 102 29.64 51.41 -11.00
CA ALA A 102 29.31 51.39 -9.57
C ALA A 102 27.79 51.46 -9.30
N PRO A 103 27.32 51.22 -8.06
CA PRO A 103 25.91 51.07 -7.72
C PRO A 103 25.24 52.40 -7.36
N VAL A 104 23.95 52.55 -7.67
CA VAL A 104 23.09 53.63 -7.17
C VAL A 104 21.90 53.03 -6.43
N VAL A 105 21.74 53.50 -5.19
CA VAL A 105 20.67 53.23 -4.23
C VAL A 105 19.45 54.10 -4.56
N SER A 106 18.24 53.54 -4.44
CA SER A 106 17.06 54.33 -4.05
C SER A 106 15.99 53.45 -3.43
N GLU A 107 15.55 53.88 -2.25
CA GLU A 107 14.48 53.35 -1.41
C GLU A 107 13.12 53.40 -2.12
N ILE A 108 12.26 52.40 -1.87
CA ILE A 108 10.81 52.50 -2.17
C ILE A 108 10.03 52.21 -0.89
N SER A 109 9.19 53.20 -0.58
CA SER A 109 8.32 53.34 0.58
C SER A 109 7.04 52.50 0.47
N LYS A 110 6.46 52.20 1.65
CA LYS A 110 5.13 51.60 1.84
C LYS A 110 4.01 52.49 1.28
N PRO A 111 2.92 51.92 0.73
CA PRO A 111 1.66 52.63 0.57
C PRO A 111 0.69 52.37 1.73
N GLU A 112 0.08 53.47 2.21
CA GLU A 112 -1.06 53.54 3.12
C GLU A 112 -2.41 53.35 2.38
N PRO A 113 -3.52 53.10 3.11
CA PRO A 113 -4.77 52.56 2.56
C PRO A 113 -5.65 53.65 1.91
N ILE A 114 -6.31 53.30 0.81
CA ILE A 114 -7.29 54.15 0.12
C ILE A 114 -8.71 53.70 0.48
N ASN A 115 -9.51 54.64 0.99
CA ASN A 115 -10.94 54.52 1.24
C ASN A 115 -11.76 54.44 -0.07
N PRO A 116 -12.90 53.73 -0.08
CA PRO A 116 -13.69 53.52 -1.28
C PRO A 116 -14.57 54.73 -1.63
N VAL A 117 -14.59 55.05 -2.92
CA VAL A 117 -15.50 56.01 -3.57
C VAL A 117 -16.89 55.37 -3.70
N THR A 118 -17.89 56.13 -3.28
CA THR A 118 -19.32 55.89 -3.46
C THR A 118 -19.74 56.12 -4.91
N ASP A 119 -20.46 55.17 -5.51
CA ASP A 119 -21.39 55.47 -6.60
C ASP A 119 -22.71 54.70 -6.43
N GLU A 120 -23.80 55.46 -6.48
CA GLU A 120 -25.19 55.03 -6.29
C GLU A 120 -25.78 54.66 -7.65
N SER A 121 -26.37 53.46 -7.79
CA SER A 121 -27.68 53.25 -8.47
C SER A 121 -27.98 51.78 -8.75
N VAL A 122 -28.44 51.00 -7.76
CA VAL A 122 -29.38 49.88 -8.01
C VAL A 122 -30.39 49.79 -6.87
N ASN A 123 -31.67 49.84 -7.24
CA ASN A 123 -32.82 49.85 -6.35
C ASN A 123 -33.02 48.46 -5.70
N VAL A 124 -32.44 48.24 -4.52
CA VAL A 124 -32.56 46.97 -3.76
C VAL A 124 -33.68 47.09 -2.72
N LYS A 125 -34.74 46.27 -2.86
CA LYS A 125 -35.73 46.05 -1.80
C LYS A 125 -35.00 45.57 -0.54
N ARG A 126 -35.02 46.38 0.52
CA ARG A 126 -34.46 46.05 1.84
C ARG A 126 -34.99 44.69 2.31
N ARG A 127 -34.09 43.71 2.44
CA ARG A 127 -34.39 42.42 3.11
C ARG A 127 -34.64 42.69 4.59
N ARG A 128 -35.71 42.09 5.13
CA ARG A 128 -36.03 42.15 6.56
C ARG A 128 -34.83 41.62 7.35
N THR A 129 -34.46 42.31 8.41
CA THR A 129 -33.46 41.80 9.35
C THR A 129 -34.00 40.53 10.03
N THR A 130 -33.12 39.69 10.56
CA THR A 130 -33.51 38.49 11.31
C THR A 130 -34.48 38.80 12.45
N ALA A 131 -34.32 39.96 13.11
CA ALA A 131 -35.23 40.42 14.15
C ALA A 131 -36.63 40.79 13.58
N GLU A 132 -36.70 41.46 12.43
CA GLU A 132 -37.95 41.81 11.74
C GLU A 132 -38.65 40.57 11.16
N ALA A 133 -37.90 39.59 10.66
CA ALA A 133 -38.44 38.31 10.19
C ALA A 133 -38.98 37.46 11.35
N ASN A 134 -38.29 37.45 12.49
CA ASN A 134 -38.74 36.77 13.70
C ASN A 134 -39.97 37.45 14.31
N ALA A 135 -40.02 38.79 14.34
CA ALA A 135 -41.20 39.54 14.79
C ALA A 135 -42.41 39.32 13.87
N TYR A 136 -42.19 39.20 12.56
CA TYR A 136 -43.24 38.88 11.57
C TYR A 136 -43.74 37.43 11.68
N MET A 137 -42.84 36.47 11.98
CA MET A 137 -43.20 35.08 12.24
C MET A 137 -43.98 34.92 13.54
N ASN A 138 -43.57 35.61 14.60
CA ASN A 138 -44.24 35.60 15.90
C ASN A 138 -45.61 36.31 15.89
N SER A 139 -45.91 37.11 14.88
CA SER A 139 -47.21 37.77 14.71
C SER A 139 -48.16 37.00 13.77
N GLN A 140 -47.74 35.86 13.20
CA GLN A 140 -48.62 35.01 12.39
C GLN A 140 -49.51 34.13 13.29
N PRO A 141 -50.84 34.20 13.21
CA PRO A 141 -51.73 33.32 13.94
C PRO A 141 -51.85 31.99 13.20
N ASN A 142 -51.09 30.96 13.58
CA ASN A 142 -51.30 29.63 13.02
C ASN A 142 -50.96 28.51 14.02
N GLN A 143 -51.95 27.66 14.33
CA GLN A 143 -51.88 26.57 15.32
C GLN A 143 -50.78 25.52 15.03
N GLY A 144 -50.23 25.47 13.81
CA GLY A 144 -49.14 24.55 13.45
C GLY A 144 -47.78 24.90 14.08
N ILE A 145 -47.50 26.18 14.32
CA ILE A 145 -46.19 26.64 14.81
C ILE A 145 -46.03 26.35 16.31
N GLU A 146 -47.10 26.49 17.09
CA GLU A 146 -47.10 26.16 18.52
C GLU A 146 -46.92 24.65 18.77
N GLY A 147 -47.53 23.80 17.93
CA GLY A 147 -47.35 22.34 17.99
C GLY A 147 -45.92 21.90 17.69
N GLU A 148 -45.28 22.52 16.70
CA GLU A 148 -43.89 22.21 16.33
C GLU A 148 -42.89 22.72 17.38
N GLN A 149 -43.12 23.90 17.96
CA GLN A 149 -42.31 24.43 19.05
C GLN A 149 -42.41 23.58 20.32
N GLN A 150 -43.62 23.13 20.68
CA GLN A 150 -43.85 22.21 21.80
C GLN A 150 -43.16 20.85 21.59
N LEU A 151 -43.19 20.33 20.36
CA LEU A 151 -42.54 19.07 20.01
C LEU A 151 -41.02 19.17 20.09
N LYS A 152 -40.43 20.25 19.56
CA LYS A 152 -38.99 20.51 19.63
C LYS A 152 -38.50 20.67 21.07
N LEU A 153 -39.24 21.37 21.93
CA LEU A 153 -38.93 21.50 23.36
C LEU A 153 -38.97 20.16 24.11
N LYS A 154 -39.90 19.27 23.77
CA LYS A 154 -40.00 17.93 24.36
C LYS A 154 -38.87 17.00 23.90
N LEU A 155 -38.51 17.06 22.61
CA LEU A 155 -37.39 16.28 22.05
C LEU A 155 -36.03 16.75 22.60
N GLN A 156 -35.85 18.05 22.82
CA GLN A 156 -34.62 18.60 23.40
C GLN A 156 -34.40 18.13 24.85
N LYS A 157 -35.47 18.03 25.66
CA LYS A 157 -35.39 17.48 27.03
C LYS A 157 -35.01 16.00 27.05
N LEU A 158 -35.55 15.21 26.12
CA LEU A 158 -35.24 13.78 25.96
C LEU A 158 -33.79 13.55 25.53
N TYR A 159 -33.30 14.34 24.58
CA TYR A 159 -31.90 14.32 24.14
C TYR A 159 -30.92 14.61 25.30
N ASN A 160 -31.23 15.63 26.11
CA ASN A 160 -30.41 16.00 27.27
C ASN A 160 -30.45 14.96 28.42
N LEU A 161 -31.50 14.14 28.50
CA LEU A 161 -31.60 13.04 29.46
C LEU A 161 -30.79 11.82 29.03
N GLN A 162 -30.78 11.51 27.73
CA GLN A 162 -29.94 10.43 27.16
C GLN A 162 -28.44 10.72 27.30
N GLN A 163 -28.03 11.98 27.13
CA GLN A 163 -26.64 12.42 27.34
C GLN A 163 -26.18 12.28 28.81
N LYS A 164 -27.10 12.15 29.78
CA LYS A 164 -26.78 12.05 31.20
C LYS A 164 -26.75 10.61 31.75
N SER A 165 -27.28 9.62 31.03
CA SER A 165 -27.27 8.20 31.47
C SER A 165 -26.21 7.40 30.71
N ASN A 166 -25.10 7.12 31.37
CA ASN A 166 -23.92 6.47 30.77
C ASN A 166 -24.02 4.93 30.80
N THR A 167 -25.09 4.33 30.25
CA THR A 167 -25.26 2.87 30.20
C THR A 167 -25.92 2.41 28.90
N GLU A 168 -25.41 1.31 28.34
CA GLU A 168 -25.64 0.70 27.01
C GLU A 168 -27.10 0.30 26.62
N ASP A 169 -28.13 0.68 27.38
CA ASP A 169 -29.53 0.28 27.14
C ASP A 169 -30.39 1.39 26.51
N SER A 170 -30.03 1.87 25.31
CA SER A 170 -30.85 2.87 24.58
C SER A 170 -31.68 2.26 23.44
N SER A 171 -33.02 2.31 23.59
CA SER A 171 -33.99 1.91 22.56
C SER A 171 -34.29 3.07 21.59
N PRO A 172 -34.51 2.82 20.29
CA PRO A 172 -34.70 3.89 19.29
C PRO A 172 -36.06 4.59 19.40
N ILE A 173 -36.06 5.89 19.10
CA ILE A 173 -37.25 6.76 19.03
C ILE A 173 -38.12 6.30 17.84
N VAL A 174 -39.38 5.91 18.08
CA VAL A 174 -40.36 5.65 17.02
C VAL A 174 -41.11 6.95 16.73
N THR A 175 -40.91 7.54 15.55
CA THR A 175 -41.40 8.87 15.17
C THR A 175 -42.78 8.87 14.50
N ARG A 176 -43.80 8.28 15.15
CA ARG A 176 -45.21 8.70 14.93
C ARG A 176 -46.10 8.36 16.13
N TRP A 177 -47.02 9.29 16.41
CA TRP A 177 -47.81 9.48 17.63
C TRP A 177 -48.45 8.19 18.21
N LEU A 178 -48.08 7.79 19.42
CA LEU A 178 -48.66 6.63 20.13
C LEU A 178 -50.01 6.93 20.84
N GLY A 179 -50.68 8.04 20.49
CA GLY A 179 -51.87 8.51 21.20
C GLY A 179 -51.54 9.06 22.60
N ALA A 180 -52.48 9.79 23.20
CA ALA A 180 -52.30 10.44 24.51
C ALA A 180 -52.28 9.45 25.69
N ASP A 181 -52.78 8.22 25.49
CA ASP A 181 -53.08 7.27 26.56
C ASP A 181 -51.99 6.21 26.77
N LEU A 182 -50.91 6.24 25.97
CA LEU A 182 -49.77 5.34 26.09
C LEU A 182 -48.48 6.12 26.37
N PRO A 183 -47.84 5.89 27.53
CA PRO A 183 -46.61 6.58 27.87
C PRO A 183 -45.53 6.24 26.84
N HIS A 184 -44.90 7.28 26.29
CA HIS A 184 -43.88 7.15 25.23
C HIS A 184 -42.57 6.51 25.71
N TRP A 185 -42.45 6.27 27.03
CA TRP A 185 -41.32 5.61 27.66
C TRP A 185 -41.73 4.95 28.99
N LEU A 186 -41.18 3.77 29.28
CA LEU A 186 -41.29 3.09 30.58
C LEU A 186 -39.89 2.77 31.11
N PRO A 187 -39.57 3.10 32.38
CA PRO A 187 -38.31 2.72 33.00
C PRO A 187 -38.28 1.21 33.24
N ILE A 188 -37.54 0.48 32.41
CA ILE A 188 -37.49 -0.99 32.43
C ILE A 188 -36.97 -1.52 33.77
N SER A 189 -36.04 -0.81 34.42
CA SER A 189 -35.45 -1.21 35.70
C SER A 189 -36.38 -1.07 36.90
N SER A 190 -37.47 -0.32 36.79
CA SER A 190 -38.40 -0.04 37.91
C SER A 190 -39.86 -0.35 37.60
N THR A 191 -40.17 -0.85 36.41
CA THR A 191 -41.53 -1.18 35.99
C THR A 191 -41.75 -2.70 36.09
N PRO A 192 -42.82 -3.18 36.73
CA PRO A 192 -43.11 -4.61 36.81
C PRO A 192 -43.14 -5.28 35.42
N GLN A 193 -42.57 -6.47 35.30
CA GLN A 193 -42.38 -7.15 34.02
C GLN A 193 -43.70 -7.38 33.23
N ASN A 194 -44.81 -7.58 33.94
CA ASN A 194 -46.14 -7.72 33.34
C ASN A 194 -46.63 -6.43 32.68
N ASP A 195 -46.32 -5.27 33.26
CA ASP A 195 -46.73 -3.96 32.72
C ASP A 195 -45.90 -3.60 31.49
N ILE A 196 -44.61 -3.99 31.48
CA ILE A 196 -43.74 -3.89 30.29
C ILE A 196 -44.28 -4.77 29.16
N LYS A 197 -44.71 -5.99 29.47
CA LYS A 197 -45.27 -6.92 28.48
C LYS A 197 -46.59 -6.38 27.90
N GLN A 198 -47.52 -5.93 28.76
CA GLN A 198 -48.78 -5.32 28.30
C GLN A 198 -48.57 -4.05 27.47
N TRP A 199 -47.57 -3.23 27.83
CA TRP A 199 -47.22 -2.05 27.05
C TRP A 199 -46.69 -2.42 25.66
N LYS A 200 -45.81 -3.43 25.55
CA LYS A 200 -45.31 -3.91 24.25
C LYS A 200 -46.43 -4.46 23.36
N GLU A 201 -47.33 -5.25 23.93
CA GLU A 201 -48.47 -5.82 23.20
C GLU A 201 -49.42 -4.72 22.67
N LYS A 202 -49.67 -3.67 23.46
CA LYS A 202 -50.49 -2.51 23.02
C LYS A 202 -49.81 -1.69 21.92
N VAL A 203 -48.49 -1.52 21.99
CA VAL A 203 -47.73 -0.79 20.95
C VAL A 203 -47.78 -1.52 19.61
N GLU A 204 -47.63 -2.85 19.60
CA GLU A 204 -47.74 -3.63 18.36
C GLU A 204 -49.16 -3.67 17.81
N ALA A 205 -50.18 -3.80 18.67
CA ALA A 205 -51.58 -3.73 18.22
C ALA A 205 -51.92 -2.39 17.53
N LEU A 206 -51.41 -1.26 18.05
CA LEU A 206 -51.59 0.05 17.42
C LEU A 206 -50.85 0.16 16.08
N LYS A 207 -49.64 -0.42 15.96
CA LYS A 207 -48.91 -0.46 14.69
C LYS A 207 -49.69 -1.22 13.62
N ASP A 208 -50.32 -2.32 14.00
CA ASP A 208 -51.12 -3.12 13.07
C ASP A 208 -52.43 -2.41 12.68
N GLU A 209 -53.06 -1.69 13.61
CA GLU A 209 -54.20 -0.80 13.30
C GLU A 209 -53.80 0.30 12.30
N PHE A 210 -52.63 0.92 12.48
CA PHE A 210 -52.12 1.92 11.54
C PHE A 210 -51.82 1.33 10.17
N ARG A 211 -51.23 0.13 10.11
CA ARG A 211 -51.00 -0.58 8.84
C ARG A 211 -52.31 -0.91 8.13
N ALA A 212 -53.36 -1.24 8.87
CA ALA A 212 -54.68 -1.50 8.30
C ALA A 212 -55.33 -0.20 7.76
N LYS A 213 -55.24 0.91 8.51
CA LYS A 213 -55.74 2.23 8.05
C LYS A 213 -54.97 2.77 6.85
N ASP A 214 -53.65 2.59 6.80
CA ASP A 214 -52.85 2.95 5.62
C ASP A 214 -53.25 2.11 4.40
N LYS A 215 -53.67 0.86 4.60
CA LYS A 215 -54.17 -0.02 3.53
C LYS A 215 -55.55 0.41 3.01
N GLU A 216 -56.38 1.04 3.84
CA GLU A 216 -57.68 1.64 3.47
C GLU A 216 -57.55 3.02 2.80
N LEU A 217 -56.50 3.79 3.10
CA LEU A 217 -56.34 5.16 2.59
C LEU A 217 -55.78 5.23 1.14
N TYR A 218 -55.23 4.12 0.63
CA TYR A 218 -54.55 4.05 -0.67
C TYR A 218 -55.24 3.32 -1.87
N PRO A 219 -56.55 3.01 -1.88
CA PRO A 219 -57.19 2.50 -3.11
C PRO A 219 -57.50 3.56 -4.20
N GLU A 220 -57.56 4.87 -3.87
CA GLU A 220 -58.06 5.88 -4.82
C GLU A 220 -57.04 6.38 -5.87
N LEU A 221 -55.77 5.98 -5.77
CA LEU A 221 -54.73 6.34 -6.76
C LEU A 221 -54.58 5.34 -7.92
N HIS A 222 -55.28 4.20 -7.90
CA HIS A 222 -55.19 3.14 -8.94
C HIS A 222 -56.48 2.96 -9.76
N GLY A 223 -57.14 4.06 -10.09
CA GLY A 223 -58.42 4.08 -10.78
C GLY A 223 -58.39 4.36 -12.29
N LEU A 224 -57.49 3.78 -13.10
CA LEU A 224 -57.63 3.80 -14.57
C LEU A 224 -57.30 2.44 -15.23
N LYS A 225 -58.35 1.61 -15.28
CA LYS A 225 -58.74 0.59 -16.28
C LYS A 225 -57.66 -0.28 -16.96
N ARG A 226 -57.56 -1.51 -16.44
CA ARG A 226 -57.34 -2.76 -17.19
C ARG A 226 -58.34 -2.88 -18.36
N THR A 227 -57.85 -3.09 -19.57
CA THR A 227 -58.62 -3.75 -20.65
C THR A 227 -58.02 -5.11 -20.98
N LYS A 228 -58.89 -5.94 -21.55
CA LYS A 228 -58.87 -7.41 -21.58
C LYS A 228 -57.66 -8.02 -22.30
N ARG A 229 -57.16 -9.08 -21.66
CA ARG A 229 -56.39 -10.19 -22.22
C ARG A 229 -57.16 -10.81 -23.41
N LEU A 230 -56.54 -10.86 -24.58
CA LEU A 230 -56.84 -11.81 -25.64
C LEU A 230 -55.63 -12.72 -25.86
N SER A 231 -55.93 -13.89 -26.38
CA SER A 231 -55.23 -15.18 -26.32
C SER A 231 -53.85 -15.26 -26.95
N GLU A 232 -53.15 -16.30 -26.51
CA GLU A 232 -51.95 -16.95 -27.06
C GLU A 232 -51.87 -16.93 -28.60
N GLU A 233 -50.70 -16.53 -29.11
CA GLU A 233 -50.02 -17.17 -30.26
C GLU A 233 -48.54 -16.74 -30.26
N GLU A 234 -47.65 -17.73 -30.36
CA GLU A 234 -46.19 -17.58 -30.46
C GLU A 234 -45.80 -17.02 -31.82
N HIS A 235 -44.99 -15.96 -31.89
CA HIS A 235 -44.12 -15.67 -33.04
C HIS A 235 -42.92 -14.77 -32.66
N PRO A 236 -41.75 -14.95 -33.30
CA PRO A 236 -40.51 -14.23 -32.98
C PRO A 236 -40.54 -12.82 -33.59
N PHE A 237 -40.21 -11.81 -32.81
CA PHE A 237 -40.20 -10.41 -33.28
C PHE A 237 -38.79 -9.88 -33.45
N ASP A 238 -38.48 -9.55 -34.71
CA ASP A 238 -37.42 -8.65 -35.16
C ASP A 238 -37.68 -7.21 -34.64
N PRO A 239 -36.65 -6.40 -34.35
CA PRO A 239 -36.83 -5.02 -33.91
C PRO A 239 -37.31 -4.13 -35.09
N MET A 240 -38.48 -3.50 -34.93
CA MET A 240 -39.03 -2.55 -35.89
C MET A 240 -38.36 -1.18 -35.81
N ASP A 241 -37.98 -0.70 -36.99
CA ASP A 241 -37.53 0.63 -37.36
C ASP A 241 -38.52 1.74 -36.98
N LEU A 242 -37.99 2.83 -36.42
CA LEU A 242 -38.69 4.12 -36.33
C LEU A 242 -37.88 5.15 -37.13
N ASN A 243 -38.16 5.25 -38.43
CA ASN A 243 -37.81 6.40 -39.25
C ASN A 243 -38.91 6.61 -40.31
N GLU A 244 -39.93 7.40 -39.99
CA GLU A 244 -40.75 8.06 -41.01
C GLU A 244 -40.27 9.51 -41.14
N ASN A 245 -39.34 9.71 -42.08
CA ASN A 245 -39.40 10.75 -43.10
C ASN A 245 -38.31 10.41 -44.13
N GLY A 246 -38.76 10.11 -45.35
CA GLY A 246 -37.91 9.61 -46.42
C GLY A 246 -36.86 10.61 -46.86
N ASP A 247 -35.64 10.12 -46.94
CA ASP A 247 -34.78 10.27 -48.11
C ASP A 247 -33.92 8.99 -48.19
N GLU A 248 -34.09 8.21 -49.26
CA GLU A 248 -33.21 7.08 -49.60
C GLU A 248 -31.85 7.63 -50.01
N HIS A 249 -31.03 7.95 -49.01
CA HIS A 249 -29.58 7.97 -49.15
C HIS A 249 -29.01 6.91 -48.22
N SER A 250 -28.18 6.03 -48.80
CA SER A 250 -27.33 5.08 -48.11
C SER A 250 -26.38 5.84 -47.18
N ASP A 251 -26.83 6.17 -45.97
CA ASP A 251 -26.01 6.80 -44.96
C ASP A 251 -25.25 5.69 -44.23
N GLN A 252 -23.97 5.54 -44.54
CA GLN A 252 -23.04 4.83 -43.67
C GLN A 252 -23.04 5.60 -42.34
N GLY A 253 -23.87 5.15 -41.39
CA GLY A 253 -24.14 5.87 -40.15
C GLY A 253 -22.85 6.34 -39.50
N SER A 254 -22.72 7.65 -39.31
CA SER A 254 -21.53 8.27 -38.75
C SER A 254 -21.21 7.67 -37.39
N VAL A 255 -19.94 7.30 -37.19
CA VAL A 255 -19.44 6.81 -35.90
C VAL A 255 -19.57 7.94 -34.87
N LYS A 256 -20.28 7.67 -33.77
CA LYS A 256 -20.43 8.61 -32.64
C LYS A 256 -19.17 8.59 -31.80
N SER A 257 -18.74 9.75 -31.32
CA SER A 257 -17.64 9.85 -30.36
C SER A 257 -18.04 10.81 -29.24
N TYR A 258 -17.70 10.48 -27.99
CA TYR A 258 -17.99 11.29 -26.81
C TYR A 258 -16.74 12.06 -26.40
N THR A 259 -16.92 13.32 -25.99
CA THR A 259 -15.80 14.17 -25.58
C THR A 259 -15.17 13.69 -24.29
N SER A 260 -13.92 14.09 -24.08
CA SER A 260 -13.20 13.84 -22.82
C SER A 260 -13.97 14.45 -21.64
N PRO A 261 -14.15 13.72 -20.53
CA PRO A 261 -14.60 14.27 -19.26
C PRO A 261 -13.74 15.42 -18.74
N ALA A 262 -12.43 15.44 -19.04
CA ALA A 262 -11.57 16.54 -18.62
C ALA A 262 -11.95 17.85 -19.34
N PRO A 263 -11.96 19.01 -18.63
CA PRO A 263 -12.09 20.31 -19.26
C PRO A 263 -11.10 20.51 -20.43
N PRO A 264 -11.46 21.28 -21.48
CA PRO A 264 -10.56 21.52 -22.60
C PRO A 264 -9.19 22.07 -22.16
N GLY A 265 -8.10 21.47 -22.66
CA GLY A 265 -6.72 21.82 -22.29
C GLY A 265 -6.27 21.31 -20.92
N THR A 266 -6.99 20.32 -20.35
CA THR A 266 -6.66 19.73 -19.04
C THR A 266 -6.66 18.21 -19.11
N HIS A 267 -5.98 17.58 -18.16
CA HIS A 267 -5.92 16.12 -18.00
C HIS A 267 -6.07 15.72 -16.52
N PRO A 268 -6.42 14.45 -16.21
CA PRO A 268 -6.41 13.96 -14.84
C PRO A 268 -5.01 14.03 -14.22
N ILE A 269 -4.91 14.59 -13.00
CA ILE A 269 -3.64 14.70 -12.25
C ILE A 269 -3.64 13.89 -10.95
N ILE A 270 -4.68 13.07 -10.73
CA ILE A 270 -4.78 12.24 -9.55
C ILE A 270 -3.76 11.09 -9.62
N VAL A 271 -3.08 10.83 -8.50
CA VAL A 271 -2.15 9.70 -8.35
C VAL A 271 -2.64 8.78 -7.24
N PRO A 272 -2.34 7.48 -7.30
CA PRO A 272 -2.64 6.57 -6.20
C PRO A 272 -1.97 7.06 -4.91
N THR A 273 -2.66 6.92 -3.79
CA THR A 273 -2.09 7.15 -2.46
C THR A 273 -1.11 6.03 -2.08
N PHE A 274 -1.40 4.81 -2.53
CA PHE A 274 -0.51 3.66 -2.49
C PHE A 274 -0.95 2.60 -3.52
N GLY A 275 -0.02 1.72 -3.89
CA GLY A 275 -0.15 0.82 -5.03
C GLY A 275 0.10 1.53 -6.36
N SER A 276 0.46 0.73 -7.35
CA SER A 276 0.78 1.20 -8.71
C SER A 276 -0.04 0.40 -9.71
N HIS A 277 -0.58 1.06 -10.73
CA HIS A 277 -1.32 0.39 -11.80
C HIS A 277 -0.40 -0.49 -12.63
N ARG A 278 -0.87 -1.68 -13.01
CA ARG A 278 -0.22 -2.56 -13.99
C ARG A 278 -1.03 -2.51 -15.27
N SER A 279 -0.46 -1.97 -16.35
CA SER A 279 -1.23 -1.65 -17.56
C SER A 279 -1.72 -2.87 -18.33
N ASP A 280 -1.01 -3.99 -18.22
CA ASP A 280 -1.20 -5.24 -18.96
C ASP A 280 -2.05 -6.29 -18.22
N VAL A 281 -2.63 -5.94 -17.07
CA VAL A 281 -3.51 -6.83 -16.30
C VAL A 281 -4.97 -6.39 -16.35
N ASP A 282 -5.87 -7.32 -16.04
CA ASP A 282 -7.29 -7.02 -15.82
C ASP A 282 -7.49 -6.22 -14.52
N ALA A 283 -8.54 -5.42 -14.46
CA ALA A 283 -8.79 -4.55 -13.32
C ALA A 283 -10.24 -4.56 -12.83
N ILE A 284 -10.43 -4.37 -11.54
CA ILE A 284 -11.73 -4.14 -10.89
C ILE A 284 -11.70 -2.73 -10.28
N PHE A 285 -12.65 -1.88 -10.64
CA PHE A 285 -12.78 -0.52 -10.12
C PHE A 285 -13.99 -0.44 -9.19
N ALA A 286 -13.76 0.08 -7.97
CA ALA A 286 -14.83 0.29 -7.01
C ALA A 286 -14.63 1.55 -6.16
N LEU A 287 -15.76 2.21 -5.84
CA LEU A 287 -15.81 3.27 -4.85
C LEU A 287 -16.08 2.65 -3.46
N ALA A 288 -15.24 2.96 -2.47
CA ALA A 288 -15.26 2.35 -1.13
C ALA A 288 -15.18 3.38 0.01
N GLU A 289 -15.78 4.56 -0.14
CA GLU A 289 -15.63 5.63 0.85
C GLU A 289 -16.45 5.45 2.13
N GLY A 290 -15.81 5.73 3.26
CA GLY A 290 -16.46 5.81 4.58
C GLY A 290 -16.81 4.46 5.20
N TYR A 291 -16.40 3.35 4.58
CA TYR A 291 -16.72 2.00 5.07
C TYR A 291 -15.81 1.54 6.21
N ASP A 292 -16.37 0.69 7.06
CA ASP A 292 -15.61 -0.04 8.09
C ASP A 292 -14.78 -1.16 7.45
N LEU A 293 -13.68 -1.55 8.12
CA LEU A 293 -12.79 -2.66 7.74
C LEU A 293 -13.53 -3.92 7.29
N LYS A 294 -14.62 -4.31 7.98
CA LYS A 294 -15.41 -5.50 7.65
C LYS A 294 -15.90 -5.53 6.19
N ILE A 295 -16.23 -4.37 5.60
CA ILE A 295 -16.69 -4.30 4.20
C ILE A 295 -15.55 -4.66 3.26
N TYR A 296 -14.38 -4.05 3.47
CA TYR A 296 -13.17 -4.36 2.71
C TYR A 296 -12.78 -5.83 2.84
N ILE A 297 -12.85 -6.41 4.05
CA ILE A 297 -12.53 -7.82 4.28
C ILE A 297 -13.40 -8.74 3.42
N LEU A 298 -14.72 -8.58 3.46
CA LEU A 298 -15.60 -9.46 2.68
C LEU A 298 -15.35 -9.32 1.17
N PHE A 299 -15.19 -8.09 0.70
CA PHE A 299 -15.00 -7.80 -0.73
C PHE A 299 -13.65 -8.31 -1.25
N ILE A 300 -12.56 -8.02 -0.55
CA ILE A 300 -11.20 -8.37 -0.97
C ILE A 300 -10.89 -9.86 -0.76
N GLU A 301 -11.26 -10.45 0.39
CA GLU A 301 -10.99 -11.88 0.63
C GLU A 301 -11.78 -12.79 -0.30
N SER A 302 -13.03 -12.43 -0.61
CA SER A 302 -13.82 -13.22 -1.57
C SER A 302 -13.16 -13.18 -2.95
N LEU A 303 -12.72 -12.02 -3.41
CA LEU A 303 -11.96 -11.88 -4.66
C LEU A 303 -10.65 -12.66 -4.65
N ARG A 304 -9.83 -12.49 -3.59
CA ARG A 304 -8.53 -13.15 -3.46
C ARG A 304 -8.66 -14.67 -3.52
N LYS A 305 -9.67 -15.23 -2.86
CA LYS A 305 -9.91 -16.69 -2.84
C LYS A 305 -10.27 -17.26 -4.22
N THR A 306 -10.68 -16.43 -5.17
CA THR A 306 -10.90 -16.86 -6.56
C THR A 306 -9.60 -17.09 -7.34
N GLY A 307 -8.47 -16.61 -6.85
CA GLY A 307 -7.19 -16.65 -7.56
C GLY A 307 -6.95 -15.48 -8.51
N PHE A 308 -7.79 -14.44 -8.48
CA PHE A 308 -7.60 -13.22 -9.28
C PHE A 308 -6.23 -12.56 -8.99
N THR A 309 -5.47 -12.27 -10.05
CA THR A 309 -4.13 -11.68 -9.98
C THR A 309 -4.03 -10.29 -10.59
N GLY A 310 -5.16 -9.69 -10.98
CA GLY A 310 -5.21 -8.35 -11.56
C GLY A 310 -5.25 -7.24 -10.51
N ASP A 311 -5.54 -6.03 -10.96
CA ASP A 311 -5.61 -4.85 -10.10
C ASP A 311 -7.00 -4.68 -9.50
N LEU A 312 -7.07 -4.34 -8.21
CA LEU A 312 -8.26 -3.83 -7.56
C LEU A 312 -8.04 -2.35 -7.23
N VAL A 313 -8.67 -1.47 -8.01
CA VAL A 313 -8.56 -0.02 -7.87
C VAL A 313 -9.70 0.50 -7.02
N LEU A 314 -9.35 1.16 -5.91
CA LEU A 314 -10.30 1.65 -4.91
C LEU A 314 -10.18 3.16 -4.71
N SER A 315 -11.32 3.85 -4.70
CA SER A 315 -11.39 5.18 -4.07
C SER A 315 -11.83 5.01 -2.62
N VAL A 316 -10.99 5.48 -1.70
CA VAL A 316 -11.18 5.36 -0.25
C VAL A 316 -11.19 6.73 0.41
N SER A 317 -11.69 6.80 1.64
CA SER A 317 -11.62 8.05 2.42
C SER A 317 -10.17 8.48 2.62
N ALA A 318 -9.96 9.80 2.81
CA ALA A 318 -8.65 10.35 3.17
C ALA A 318 -8.01 9.57 4.32
N LEU A 319 -6.67 9.44 4.32
CA LEU A 319 -5.94 8.57 5.28
C LEU A 319 -6.28 8.88 6.74
N ASP A 320 -6.44 10.16 7.08
CA ASP A 320 -6.82 10.64 8.41
C ASP A 320 -8.30 10.39 8.77
N GLN A 321 -9.13 10.03 7.79
CA GLN A 321 -10.55 9.72 7.92
C GLN A 321 -10.86 8.22 7.77
N LEU A 322 -9.86 7.39 7.43
CA LEU A 322 -10.02 5.94 7.34
C LEU A 322 -10.42 5.37 8.70
N LYS A 323 -11.30 4.37 8.68
CA LYS A 323 -11.66 3.63 9.90
C LYS A 323 -10.45 2.81 10.38
N PRO A 324 -10.31 2.58 11.70
CA PRO A 324 -9.18 1.84 12.25
C PRO A 324 -8.96 0.50 11.54
N GLY A 325 -7.71 0.22 11.17
CA GLY A 325 -7.28 -1.02 10.51
C GLY A 325 -7.54 -1.09 9.00
N VAL A 326 -8.27 -0.14 8.39
CA VAL A 326 -8.51 -0.14 6.94
C VAL A 326 -7.23 0.11 6.16
N GLU A 327 -6.45 1.13 6.53
CA GLU A 327 -5.19 1.45 5.83
C GLU A 327 -4.23 0.26 5.84
N ASP A 328 -4.00 -0.32 7.02
CA ASP A 328 -3.17 -1.51 7.20
C ASP A 328 -3.65 -2.68 6.35
N TYR A 329 -4.97 -2.92 6.32
CA TYR A 329 -5.55 -4.03 5.57
C TYR A 329 -5.37 -3.85 4.06
N LEU A 330 -5.60 -2.65 3.54
CA LEU A 330 -5.47 -2.36 2.11
C LEU A 330 -4.01 -2.44 1.64
N LYS A 331 -3.07 -1.90 2.43
CA LYS A 331 -1.63 -1.97 2.12
C LYS A 331 -1.09 -3.40 2.13
N ASN A 332 -1.76 -4.32 2.83
CA ASN A 332 -1.40 -5.74 2.83
C ASN A 332 -1.59 -6.43 1.46
N TYR A 333 -2.35 -5.80 0.56
CA TYR A 333 -2.63 -6.29 -0.78
C TYR A 333 -1.96 -5.46 -1.87
N GLN A 334 -1.04 -4.56 -1.51
CA GLN A 334 -0.25 -3.82 -2.47
C GLN A 334 0.84 -4.72 -3.07
N ALA A 335 0.76 -5.01 -4.37
CA ALA A 335 1.80 -5.76 -5.07
C ALA A 335 2.98 -4.85 -5.42
N GLN A 336 4.19 -5.41 -5.38
CA GLN A 336 5.40 -4.76 -5.92
C GLN A 336 5.55 -5.06 -7.41
N ASP A 337 6.33 -4.26 -8.13
CA ASP A 337 6.65 -4.50 -9.54
C ASP A 337 7.18 -5.92 -9.77
N GLY A 338 6.51 -6.67 -10.65
CA GLY A 338 6.83 -8.05 -10.99
C GLY A 338 6.24 -9.12 -10.05
N GLU A 339 5.49 -8.75 -9.00
CA GLU A 339 4.76 -9.73 -8.18
C GLU A 339 3.46 -10.19 -8.87
N VAL A 340 3.27 -11.51 -8.88
CA VAL A 340 2.07 -12.17 -9.41
C VAL A 340 1.08 -12.35 -8.27
N GLY A 341 -0.03 -11.62 -8.29
CA GLY A 341 -1.06 -11.64 -7.26
C GLY A 341 -2.03 -10.46 -7.37
N LEU A 342 -3.12 -10.52 -6.60
CA LEU A 342 -4.06 -9.40 -6.43
C LEU A 342 -3.28 -8.16 -5.95
N ASN A 343 -3.41 -7.06 -6.68
CA ASN A 343 -2.77 -5.79 -6.36
C ASN A 343 -3.83 -4.74 -6.03
N VAL A 344 -3.82 -4.17 -4.83
CA VAL A 344 -4.69 -3.07 -4.44
C VAL A 344 -4.03 -1.74 -4.76
N VAL A 345 -4.70 -0.95 -5.61
CA VAL A 345 -4.33 0.43 -5.94
C VAL A 345 -5.36 1.36 -5.31
N ALA A 346 -4.96 2.16 -4.33
CA ALA A 346 -5.90 2.98 -3.54
C ALA A 346 -5.70 4.48 -3.77
N TYR A 347 -6.79 5.18 -4.05
CA TYR A 347 -6.87 6.63 -4.20
C TYR A 347 -7.62 7.25 -3.04
N THR A 348 -7.00 8.19 -2.33
CA THR A 348 -7.69 9.09 -1.41
C THR A 348 -8.17 10.31 -2.17
N VAL A 349 -9.46 10.38 -2.45
CA VAL A 349 -10.05 11.46 -3.25
C VAL A 349 -10.51 12.60 -2.33
N SER A 350 -10.17 13.83 -2.72
CA SER A 350 -10.59 15.02 -1.99
C SER A 350 -11.92 15.53 -2.51
N TRP A 351 -12.89 15.67 -1.61
CA TRP A 351 -14.23 16.15 -1.92
C TRP A 351 -14.53 17.45 -1.17
N THR A 352 -15.10 18.42 -1.87
CA THR A 352 -15.82 19.51 -1.21
C THR A 352 -17.31 19.22 -1.28
N CYS A 353 -17.88 18.74 -0.19
CA CYS A 353 -19.31 18.43 -0.11
C CYS A 353 -20.10 19.58 0.52
N TYR A 354 -21.33 19.77 0.08
CA TYR A 354 -22.20 20.85 0.56
C TYR A 354 -23.43 20.31 1.31
N GLU A 355 -23.92 21.08 2.28
CA GLU A 355 -25.20 20.81 2.94
C GLU A 355 -26.37 21.07 1.97
N GLY A 356 -27.60 20.82 2.44
CA GLY A 356 -28.80 20.97 1.60
C GLY A 356 -29.04 22.36 1.01
N ASP A 357 -28.35 23.38 1.52
CA ASP A 357 -28.37 24.76 1.00
C ASP A 357 -27.46 24.98 -0.21
N GLY A 358 -26.58 24.02 -0.53
CA GLY A 358 -25.63 24.09 -1.65
C GLY A 358 -24.51 25.12 -1.49
N VAL A 359 -24.35 25.72 -0.30
CA VAL A 359 -23.34 26.77 -0.03
C VAL A 359 -22.48 26.40 1.18
N THR A 360 -23.09 25.82 2.21
CA THR A 360 -22.36 25.48 3.44
C THR A 360 -21.55 24.21 3.22
N VAL A 361 -20.23 24.30 3.39
CA VAL A 361 -19.32 23.14 3.32
C VAL A 361 -19.65 22.19 4.48
N ALA A 362 -19.83 20.92 4.14
CA ALA A 362 -20.30 19.88 5.02
C ALA A 362 -19.16 18.91 5.39
N THR A 363 -19.28 18.25 6.54
CA THR A 363 -18.33 17.20 6.97
C THR A 363 -18.63 15.87 6.25
N GLY A 364 -17.95 15.62 5.14
CA GLY A 364 -18.05 14.38 4.36
C GLY A 364 -19.31 14.24 3.49
N ALA A 365 -19.41 13.15 2.73
CA ALA A 365 -20.46 12.96 1.70
C ALA A 365 -21.82 12.45 2.22
N LYS A 366 -21.94 12.07 3.50
CA LYS A 366 -23.16 11.52 4.14
C LYS A 366 -23.83 10.43 3.29
N GLU A 367 -23.15 9.29 3.11
CA GLU A 367 -23.63 8.16 2.29
C GLU A 367 -23.96 8.54 0.84
N GLY A 368 -23.24 9.51 0.27
CA GLY A 368 -23.43 9.99 -1.10
C GLY A 368 -24.72 10.78 -1.34
N ILE A 369 -25.42 11.20 -0.27
CA ILE A 369 -26.63 12.05 -0.38
C ILE A 369 -26.23 13.50 -0.67
N ARG A 370 -25.09 13.94 -0.15
CA ARG A 370 -24.60 15.30 -0.36
C ARG A 370 -24.08 15.46 -1.79
N LYS A 371 -24.18 16.69 -2.27
CA LYS A 371 -23.59 17.10 -3.54
C LYS A 371 -22.16 17.51 -3.28
N CYS A 372 -21.23 16.96 -4.03
CA CYS A 372 -19.80 17.16 -3.83
C CYS A 372 -19.13 17.61 -5.13
N GLU A 373 -18.09 18.43 -4.99
CA GLU A 373 -17.13 18.76 -6.03
C GLU A 373 -15.88 17.88 -5.86
N LEU A 374 -15.37 17.36 -6.98
CA LEU A 374 -14.06 16.71 -7.05
C LEU A 374 -12.97 17.77 -7.00
N VAL A 375 -12.07 17.68 -6.03
CA VAL A 375 -10.99 18.66 -5.83
C VAL A 375 -9.67 18.07 -6.32
N HIS A 376 -8.90 18.88 -7.07
CA HIS A 376 -7.60 18.50 -7.64
C HIS A 376 -7.68 17.27 -8.57
N MET A 377 -8.80 17.09 -9.25
CA MET A 377 -8.98 16.00 -10.21
C MET A 377 -8.21 16.26 -11.52
N TYR A 378 -8.28 17.51 -12.01
CA TYR A 378 -7.75 17.93 -13.31
C TYR A 378 -6.65 18.97 -13.15
N GLY A 379 -5.70 19.00 -14.09
CA GLY A 379 -4.65 20.02 -14.18
C GLY A 379 -4.36 20.44 -15.62
N ASN A 380 -3.74 21.60 -15.81
CA ASN A 380 -3.39 22.11 -17.14
C ASN A 380 -2.36 21.19 -17.83
N GLU A 381 -2.43 21.07 -19.16
CA GLU A 381 -1.46 20.30 -19.95
C GLU A 381 0.00 20.77 -19.80
N ASP A 382 0.24 22.07 -19.64
CA ASP A 382 1.60 22.63 -19.65
C ASP A 382 2.38 22.44 -18.34
N ASP A 383 1.70 22.51 -17.19
CA ASP A 383 2.34 22.59 -15.87
C ASP A 383 1.70 21.70 -14.79
N ALA A 384 0.66 20.93 -15.15
CA ALA A 384 -0.13 20.09 -14.26
C ALA A 384 -0.69 20.83 -13.03
N LEU A 385 -0.77 22.18 -13.05
CA LEU A 385 -1.33 22.92 -11.93
C LEU A 385 -2.82 22.59 -11.80
N PRO A 386 -3.32 22.33 -10.57
CA PRO A 386 -4.71 21.97 -10.35
C PRO A 386 -5.69 23.00 -10.92
N VAL A 387 -6.59 22.54 -11.77
CA VAL A 387 -7.69 23.33 -12.32
C VAL A 387 -8.98 22.94 -11.61
N LYS A 388 -9.82 23.95 -11.34
CA LYS A 388 -11.12 23.72 -10.74
C LYS A 388 -12.02 22.95 -11.72
N ASP A 389 -12.62 21.86 -11.27
CA ASP A 389 -13.71 21.19 -11.99
C ASP A 389 -14.85 22.19 -12.25
N SER A 390 -15.16 22.41 -13.53
CA SER A 390 -16.22 23.33 -13.95
C SER A 390 -17.63 22.79 -13.72
N ARG A 391 -17.76 21.48 -13.45
CA ARG A 391 -19.06 20.86 -13.19
C ARG A 391 -19.61 21.28 -11.84
N GLU A 392 -20.93 21.41 -11.77
CA GLU A 392 -21.60 21.70 -10.52
C GLU A 392 -21.49 20.53 -9.52
N PRO A 393 -21.59 20.80 -8.19
CA PRO A 393 -21.60 19.76 -7.18
C PRO A 393 -22.68 18.70 -7.46
N ARG A 394 -22.28 17.42 -7.39
CA ARG A 394 -23.11 16.26 -7.77
C ARG A 394 -22.96 15.09 -6.79
N PRO A 395 -23.90 14.13 -6.76
CA PRO A 395 -23.76 12.97 -5.89
C PRO A 395 -22.48 12.20 -6.19
N VAL A 396 -21.83 11.67 -5.15
CA VAL A 396 -20.60 10.86 -5.29
C VAL A 396 -20.83 9.64 -6.18
N ALA A 397 -22.02 9.04 -6.12
CA ALA A 397 -22.42 7.93 -6.99
C ALA A 397 -22.41 8.27 -8.50
N THR A 398 -22.53 9.55 -8.84
CA THR A 398 -22.39 10.05 -10.21
C THR A 398 -20.94 10.41 -10.51
N ALA A 399 -20.27 11.14 -9.61
CA ALA A 399 -18.88 11.57 -9.79
C ALA A 399 -17.88 10.40 -9.89
N ARG A 400 -18.21 9.21 -9.34
CA ARG A 400 -17.35 8.02 -9.45
C ARG A 400 -17.01 7.63 -10.90
N PHE A 401 -17.90 7.91 -11.86
CA PHE A 401 -17.66 7.58 -13.26
C PHE A 401 -16.54 8.43 -13.87
N GLU A 402 -16.26 9.61 -13.32
CA GLU A 402 -15.10 10.42 -13.70
C GLU A 402 -13.80 9.86 -13.12
N LEU A 403 -13.84 9.32 -11.91
CA LEU A 403 -12.70 8.60 -11.31
C LEU A 403 -12.39 7.33 -12.12
N TYR A 404 -13.42 6.53 -12.42
CA TYR A 404 -13.28 5.33 -13.23
C TYR A 404 -12.73 5.65 -14.62
N TRP A 405 -13.16 6.76 -15.21
CA TRP A 405 -12.64 7.23 -16.49
C TRP A 405 -11.15 7.50 -16.39
N ALA A 406 -10.71 8.31 -15.43
CA ALA A 406 -9.30 8.61 -15.23
C ALA A 406 -8.46 7.34 -14.97
N TRP A 407 -8.94 6.43 -14.12
CA TRP A 407 -8.23 5.17 -13.85
C TRP A 407 -8.13 4.27 -15.08
N SER A 408 -9.16 4.25 -15.93
CA SER A 408 -9.15 3.44 -17.14
C SER A 408 -8.00 3.82 -18.07
N LEU A 409 -7.52 5.08 -18.04
CA LEU A 409 -6.43 5.56 -18.89
C LEU A 409 -5.08 4.86 -18.62
N HIS A 410 -4.91 4.22 -17.46
CA HIS A 410 -3.69 3.49 -17.10
C HIS A 410 -3.58 2.09 -17.72
N TYR A 411 -4.65 1.56 -18.32
CA TYR A 411 -4.69 0.18 -18.80
C TYR A 411 -4.59 0.09 -20.33
N ALA A 412 -3.99 -1.01 -20.79
CA ALA A 412 -3.89 -1.35 -22.20
C ALA A 412 -5.28 -1.54 -22.82
N LYS A 413 -5.37 -1.35 -24.14
CA LYS A 413 -6.64 -1.23 -24.87
C LYS A 413 -7.60 -2.40 -24.63
N HIS A 414 -7.05 -3.61 -24.61
CA HIS A 414 -7.81 -4.87 -24.53
C HIS A 414 -7.74 -5.55 -23.14
N SER A 415 -7.14 -4.89 -22.14
CA SER A 415 -7.28 -5.32 -20.74
C SER A 415 -8.74 -5.22 -20.32
N TRP A 416 -9.25 -6.21 -19.58
CA TRP A 416 -10.63 -6.18 -19.13
C TRP A 416 -10.78 -5.39 -17.82
N ILE A 417 -11.79 -4.53 -17.77
CA ILE A 417 -12.13 -3.71 -16.61
C ILE A 417 -13.56 -4.07 -16.15
N MET A 418 -13.71 -4.34 -14.86
CA MET A 418 -15.02 -4.50 -14.19
C MET A 418 -15.29 -3.30 -13.27
N LEU A 419 -16.41 -2.62 -13.48
CA LEU A 419 -16.95 -1.59 -12.60
C LEU A 419 -17.97 -2.24 -11.67
N ILE A 420 -17.73 -2.22 -10.36
CA ILE A 420 -18.58 -2.94 -9.39
C ILE A 420 -18.76 -2.16 -8.07
N ASP A 421 -19.91 -2.33 -7.42
CA ASP A 421 -20.12 -1.79 -6.07
C ASP A 421 -19.35 -2.63 -5.02
N SER A 422 -18.58 -1.98 -4.15
CA SER A 422 -17.74 -2.67 -3.16
C SER A 422 -18.50 -3.23 -1.95
N ARG A 423 -19.65 -2.65 -1.60
CA ARG A 423 -20.35 -2.93 -0.33
C ARG A 423 -21.11 -4.25 -0.34
N ASP A 424 -21.77 -4.53 -1.45
CA ASP A 424 -22.76 -5.59 -1.61
C ASP A 424 -22.42 -6.53 -2.78
N THR A 425 -21.11 -6.71 -3.03
CA THR A 425 -20.56 -7.70 -3.97
C THR A 425 -19.84 -8.82 -3.22
N TYR A 426 -20.02 -10.05 -3.71
CA TYR A 426 -19.30 -11.23 -3.25
C TYR A 426 -18.83 -12.06 -4.45
N PHE A 427 -17.53 -12.38 -4.49
CA PHE A 427 -16.94 -13.19 -5.56
C PHE A 427 -16.91 -14.66 -5.18
N GLN A 428 -17.40 -15.52 -6.07
CA GLN A 428 -17.41 -16.97 -5.91
C GLN A 428 -16.37 -17.66 -6.82
N LEU A 429 -16.13 -17.10 -8.00
CA LEU A 429 -15.13 -17.56 -8.98
C LEU A 429 -14.44 -16.34 -9.61
N ASN A 430 -13.29 -16.54 -10.27
CA ASN A 430 -12.57 -15.44 -10.89
C ASN A 430 -13.40 -14.94 -12.08
N PRO A 431 -13.87 -13.67 -12.06
CA PRO A 431 -14.80 -13.19 -13.07
C PRO A 431 -14.16 -13.03 -14.46
N PHE A 432 -12.84 -13.19 -14.58
CA PHE A 432 -12.11 -13.00 -15.82
C PHE A 432 -11.71 -14.30 -16.55
N ASP A 433 -11.97 -15.47 -15.94
CA ASP A 433 -11.50 -16.77 -16.46
C ASP A 433 -12.17 -17.22 -17.76
N THR A 434 -13.39 -16.76 -18.01
CA THR A 434 -14.24 -17.25 -19.12
C THR A 434 -14.47 -16.20 -20.22
N LEU A 435 -13.70 -15.11 -20.19
CA LEU A 435 -13.86 -13.99 -21.12
C LEU A 435 -13.23 -14.27 -22.47
N GLU A 436 -13.90 -13.80 -23.52
CA GLU A 436 -13.31 -13.67 -24.85
C GLU A 436 -12.18 -12.63 -24.81
N ARG A 437 -11.01 -12.99 -25.34
CA ARG A 437 -9.84 -12.11 -25.39
C ARG A 437 -9.59 -11.67 -26.82
N GLU A 438 -9.30 -10.39 -27.00
CA GLU A 438 -8.88 -9.86 -28.29
C GLU A 438 -7.41 -10.20 -28.54
N GLU A 439 -7.09 -10.67 -29.76
CA GLU A 439 -5.73 -11.07 -30.15
C GLU A 439 -5.07 -10.03 -31.08
N ASP A 440 -5.86 -9.11 -31.66
CA ASP A 440 -5.38 -8.09 -32.60
C ASP A 440 -5.14 -6.74 -31.89
N ASP A 441 -3.90 -6.48 -31.47
CA ASP A 441 -3.48 -5.23 -30.81
C ASP A 441 -3.75 -3.95 -31.63
N ASN A 442 -3.93 -4.07 -32.95
CA ASN A 442 -4.21 -2.91 -33.81
C ASN A 442 -5.69 -2.52 -33.81
N ARG A 443 -6.57 -3.36 -33.26
CA ARG A 443 -8.01 -3.07 -33.19
C ARG A 443 -8.24 -1.87 -32.28
N ASN A 444 -9.16 -0.98 -32.63
CA ASN A 444 -9.44 0.26 -31.88
C ASN A 444 -10.80 0.23 -31.18
N ASP A 445 -11.43 -0.93 -31.06
CA ASP A 445 -12.71 -1.16 -30.41
C ASP A 445 -12.70 -2.47 -29.61
N GLY A 446 -13.69 -2.67 -28.74
CA GLY A 446 -13.74 -3.82 -27.84
C GLY A 446 -15.15 -4.20 -27.40
N LEU A 447 -15.26 -5.22 -26.55
CA LEU A 447 -16.52 -5.70 -25.99
C LEU A 447 -16.95 -4.92 -24.73
N LEU A 448 -18.25 -4.65 -24.61
CA LEU A 448 -18.87 -4.06 -23.43
C LEU A 448 -20.05 -4.91 -22.95
N TYR A 449 -20.03 -5.31 -21.68
CA TYR A 449 -20.99 -6.19 -21.04
C TYR A 449 -21.79 -5.47 -19.96
N PHE A 450 -23.12 -5.56 -20.08
CA PHE A 450 -24.10 -5.07 -19.12
C PHE A 450 -24.90 -6.23 -18.53
N PHE A 451 -25.44 -6.04 -17.33
CA PHE A 451 -26.13 -7.09 -16.58
C PHE A 451 -27.50 -6.58 -16.11
N GLU A 452 -28.55 -7.29 -16.52
CA GLU A 452 -29.92 -6.99 -16.15
C GLU A 452 -30.24 -7.42 -14.71
N GLU A 453 -31.25 -6.77 -14.15
CA GLU A 453 -32.03 -7.23 -13.02
C GLU A 453 -33.26 -8.02 -13.50
N ASN A 454 -33.90 -8.80 -12.63
CA ASN A 454 -34.99 -9.68 -13.02
C ASN A 454 -36.24 -8.91 -13.51
N ALA A 455 -36.45 -8.89 -14.83
CA ALA A 455 -37.56 -8.18 -15.47
C ALA A 455 -38.96 -8.66 -15.07
N LYS A 456 -39.09 -9.93 -14.61
CA LYS A 456 -40.37 -10.48 -14.11
C LYS A 456 -40.69 -9.97 -12.70
N ALA A 457 -39.67 -9.67 -11.91
CA ALA A 457 -39.83 -9.13 -10.56
C ALA A 457 -40.08 -7.62 -10.58
N SER A 458 -39.34 -6.88 -11.41
CA SER A 458 -39.56 -5.44 -11.64
C SER A 458 -38.96 -5.01 -12.98
N ASN A 459 -39.65 -4.11 -13.67
CA ASN A 459 -39.12 -3.35 -14.82
C ASN A 459 -38.91 -1.87 -14.46
N ILE A 460 -38.41 -1.05 -15.40
CA ILE A 460 -38.11 0.38 -15.16
C ILE A 460 -39.35 1.14 -14.68
N GLY A 461 -40.51 0.92 -15.30
CA GLY A 461 -41.76 1.61 -15.00
C GLY A 461 -42.37 1.22 -13.65
N GLN A 462 -42.22 -0.04 -13.24
CA GLN A 462 -42.70 -0.54 -11.94
C GLN A 462 -41.80 -0.10 -10.77
N SER A 463 -40.51 0.05 -11.01
CA SER A 463 -39.56 0.50 -10.00
C SER A 463 -39.73 2.00 -9.74
N SER A 464 -40.18 2.38 -8.54
CA SER A 464 -40.30 3.78 -8.14
C SER A 464 -38.99 4.58 -8.20
N PHE A 465 -37.84 3.94 -7.98
CA PHE A 465 -36.53 4.59 -8.07
C PHE A 465 -36.11 4.84 -9.53
N ASN A 466 -36.01 3.77 -10.33
CA ASN A 466 -35.63 3.86 -11.75
C ASN A 466 -36.56 4.76 -12.57
N SER A 467 -37.88 4.63 -12.40
CA SER A 467 -38.85 5.51 -13.08
C SER A 467 -38.62 6.98 -12.71
N ASN A 468 -38.36 7.27 -11.44
CA ASN A 468 -38.09 8.62 -10.98
C ASN A 468 -36.75 9.15 -11.51
N TRP A 469 -35.68 8.35 -11.56
CA TRP A 469 -34.40 8.79 -12.13
C TRP A 469 -34.52 9.15 -13.61
N ILE A 470 -35.13 8.29 -14.43
CA ILE A 470 -35.34 8.56 -15.86
C ILE A 470 -36.23 9.79 -16.05
N LYS A 471 -37.35 9.87 -15.33
CA LYS A 471 -38.28 11.00 -15.42
C LYS A 471 -37.63 12.34 -15.05
N ASN A 472 -36.80 12.38 -14.01
CA ASN A 472 -36.17 13.64 -13.59
C ASN A 472 -34.99 14.04 -14.49
N ALA A 473 -34.28 13.07 -15.07
CA ALA A 473 -33.18 13.36 -15.99
C ALA A 473 -33.66 13.71 -17.41
N TYR A 474 -34.67 12.99 -17.93
CA TYR A 474 -35.04 13.01 -19.35
C TYR A 474 -36.53 13.28 -19.63
N GLY A 475 -37.37 13.35 -18.58
CA GLY A 475 -38.80 13.62 -18.70
C GLY A 475 -39.67 12.40 -18.95
N GLU A 476 -40.99 12.63 -18.95
CA GLU A 476 -42.02 11.58 -19.03
C GLU A 476 -41.98 10.78 -20.35
N LYS A 477 -41.62 11.43 -21.47
CA LYS A 477 -41.56 10.76 -22.77
C LYS A 477 -40.46 9.69 -22.80
N ALA A 478 -39.30 10.00 -22.24
CA ALA A 478 -38.20 9.05 -22.12
C ALA A 478 -38.58 7.90 -21.18
N LEU A 479 -39.23 8.18 -20.05
CA LEU A 479 -39.74 7.13 -19.18
C LEU A 479 -40.72 6.21 -19.91
N ALA A 480 -41.70 6.78 -20.63
CA ALA A 480 -42.72 6.01 -21.33
C ALA A 480 -42.13 5.06 -22.39
N SER A 481 -41.05 5.45 -23.09
CA SER A 481 -40.44 4.61 -24.14
C SER A 481 -39.67 3.40 -23.60
N MET A 482 -39.24 3.42 -22.33
CA MET A 482 -38.48 2.33 -21.70
C MET A 482 -39.13 1.74 -20.45
N ALA A 483 -40.35 2.12 -20.12
CA ALA A 483 -41.05 1.67 -18.90
C ALA A 483 -41.16 0.14 -18.80
N GLU A 484 -41.44 -0.55 -19.91
CA GLU A 484 -41.59 -2.01 -19.94
C GLU A 484 -40.25 -2.77 -20.06
N LYS A 485 -39.13 -2.06 -20.13
CA LYS A 485 -37.81 -2.66 -20.30
C LYS A 485 -37.20 -3.11 -18.96
N ALA A 486 -36.35 -4.12 -19.01
CA ALA A 486 -35.61 -4.60 -17.86
C ALA A 486 -34.73 -3.50 -17.27
N ILE A 487 -34.49 -3.54 -15.96
CA ILE A 487 -33.53 -2.63 -15.34
C ILE A 487 -32.12 -3.20 -15.59
N ILE A 488 -31.20 -2.40 -16.10
CA ILE A 488 -29.78 -2.77 -16.25
C ILE A 488 -28.98 -2.09 -15.15
N CYS A 489 -28.21 -2.82 -14.35
CA CYS A 489 -27.56 -2.27 -13.15
C CYS A 489 -26.25 -1.53 -13.46
N SER A 490 -26.19 -0.22 -13.19
CA SER A 490 -24.97 0.59 -13.38
C SER A 490 -23.86 0.27 -12.39
N GLY A 491 -24.20 -0.40 -11.28
CA GLY A 491 -23.26 -0.91 -10.29
C GLY A 491 -22.59 -2.23 -10.70
N SER A 492 -22.88 -2.76 -11.89
CA SER A 492 -22.26 -3.95 -12.46
C SER A 492 -22.07 -3.77 -13.97
N THR A 493 -20.86 -3.44 -14.40
CA THR A 493 -20.52 -3.25 -15.82
C THR A 493 -19.13 -3.78 -16.07
N MET A 494 -18.88 -4.40 -17.21
CA MET A 494 -17.59 -5.03 -17.50
C MET A 494 -17.27 -4.89 -18.99
N GLY A 495 -16.00 -4.81 -19.37
CA GLY A 495 -15.64 -4.74 -20.79
C GLY A 495 -14.14 -4.57 -20.98
N GLU A 496 -13.70 -4.63 -22.23
CA GLU A 496 -12.34 -4.21 -22.58
C GLU A 496 -12.19 -2.71 -22.32
N LYS A 497 -10.99 -2.29 -21.89
CA LYS A 497 -10.69 -0.91 -21.50
C LYS A 497 -11.15 0.10 -22.55
N VAL A 498 -10.93 -0.16 -23.83
CA VAL A 498 -11.35 0.75 -24.91
C VAL A 498 -12.86 0.99 -24.96
N ALA A 499 -13.65 -0.05 -24.73
CA ALA A 499 -15.10 0.05 -24.73
C ALA A 499 -15.63 0.66 -23.42
N ILE A 500 -15.00 0.31 -22.29
CA ILE A 500 -15.28 0.89 -20.97
C ILE A 500 -14.99 2.39 -20.96
N GLU A 501 -13.86 2.81 -21.52
CA GLU A 501 -13.47 4.22 -21.58
C GLU A 501 -14.51 5.04 -22.36
N SER A 502 -14.92 4.60 -23.55
CA SER A 502 -15.98 5.24 -24.34
C SER A 502 -17.32 5.28 -23.61
N TYR A 503 -17.69 4.20 -22.92
CA TYR A 503 -18.90 4.15 -22.09
C TYR A 503 -18.84 5.15 -20.93
N LEU A 504 -17.69 5.27 -20.25
CA LEU A 504 -17.50 6.20 -19.13
C LEU A 504 -17.63 7.65 -19.61
N ARG A 505 -17.09 8.00 -20.78
CA ARG A 505 -17.31 9.32 -21.41
C ARG A 505 -18.80 9.59 -21.63
N ALA A 506 -19.52 8.60 -22.16
CA ALA A 506 -20.96 8.73 -22.42
C ALA A 506 -21.77 8.97 -21.14
N VAL A 507 -21.48 8.24 -20.05
CA VAL A 507 -22.17 8.41 -18.76
C VAL A 507 -21.89 9.77 -18.13
N VAL A 508 -20.63 10.23 -18.17
CA VAL A 508 -20.28 11.57 -17.66
C VAL A 508 -21.01 12.66 -18.47
N GLN A 509 -21.07 12.51 -19.81
CA GLN A 509 -21.82 13.44 -20.66
C GLN A 509 -23.30 13.50 -20.28
N GLN A 510 -23.92 12.39 -19.87
CA GLN A 510 -25.32 12.42 -19.41
C GLN A 510 -25.53 13.29 -18.17
N PHE A 511 -24.57 13.30 -17.23
CA PHE A 511 -24.62 14.26 -16.15
C PHE A 511 -24.50 15.69 -16.69
N ASP A 512 -23.60 15.92 -17.64
CA ASP A 512 -23.39 17.24 -18.20
C ASP A 512 -24.61 17.80 -18.94
N ASP A 513 -25.35 16.95 -19.63
CA ASP A 513 -26.54 17.34 -20.38
C ASP A 513 -27.75 17.55 -19.46
N THR A 514 -27.95 16.67 -18.48
CA THR A 514 -29.17 16.65 -17.67
C THR A 514 -29.05 17.44 -16.36
N LYS A 515 -27.83 17.59 -15.84
CA LYS A 515 -27.54 18.09 -14.49
C LYS A 515 -28.37 17.39 -13.40
N CYS A 516 -28.73 16.11 -13.60
CA CYS A 516 -29.53 15.35 -12.63
C CYS A 516 -28.73 15.12 -11.35
N LYS A 517 -29.17 15.74 -10.24
CA LYS A 517 -28.50 15.68 -8.93
C LYS A 517 -29.20 14.77 -7.91
N LEU A 518 -30.16 13.96 -8.34
CA LEU A 518 -30.76 12.95 -7.47
C LEU A 518 -29.75 11.83 -7.20
N LYS A 519 -29.71 11.34 -5.97
CA LYS A 519 -28.92 10.15 -5.64
C LYS A 519 -29.41 8.97 -6.50
N GLY A 520 -28.51 8.37 -7.27
CA GLY A 520 -28.81 7.27 -8.19
C GLY A 520 -29.12 7.68 -9.64
N CYS A 521 -28.97 8.96 -10.04
CA CYS A 521 -29.17 9.33 -11.45
C CYS A 521 -28.23 8.58 -12.40
N ASP A 522 -27.08 8.11 -11.93
CA ASP A 522 -26.14 7.29 -12.70
C ASP A 522 -26.79 6.00 -13.23
N GLN A 523 -27.63 5.36 -12.43
CA GLN A 523 -28.45 4.22 -12.84
C GLN A 523 -29.46 4.61 -13.94
N GLY A 524 -30.03 5.82 -13.86
CA GLY A 524 -30.89 6.37 -14.91
C GLY A 524 -30.12 6.66 -16.21
N PHE A 525 -28.94 7.26 -16.12
CA PHE A 525 -28.08 7.54 -17.28
C PHE A 525 -27.70 6.27 -18.02
N HIS A 526 -27.31 5.23 -17.27
CA HIS A 526 -26.94 3.93 -17.79
C HIS A 526 -28.09 3.27 -18.58
N ASN A 527 -29.29 3.21 -17.99
CA ASN A 527 -30.46 2.63 -18.67
C ASN A 527 -30.87 3.46 -19.90
N TYR A 528 -30.85 4.80 -19.77
CA TYR A 528 -31.18 5.68 -20.89
C TYR A 528 -30.21 5.51 -22.06
N LEU A 529 -28.89 5.50 -21.81
CA LEU A 529 -27.86 5.33 -22.85
C LEU A 529 -28.04 4.05 -23.65
N TYR A 530 -28.39 2.95 -22.99
CA TYR A 530 -28.66 1.69 -23.67
C TYR A 530 -30.00 1.75 -24.45
N TYR A 531 -31.12 2.02 -23.77
CA TYR A 531 -32.44 1.89 -24.39
C TYR A 531 -32.78 2.98 -25.41
N SER A 532 -32.10 4.13 -25.36
CA SER A 532 -32.21 5.17 -26.39
C SER A 532 -31.32 4.92 -27.62
N GLY A 533 -30.46 3.89 -27.58
CA GLY A 533 -29.45 3.65 -28.62
C GLY A 533 -28.29 4.67 -28.59
N GLY A 534 -28.08 5.35 -27.45
CA GLY A 534 -26.96 6.25 -27.25
C GLY A 534 -25.60 5.57 -27.47
N LEU A 535 -25.50 4.30 -27.08
CA LEU A 535 -24.29 3.48 -27.24
C LEU A 535 -24.16 2.77 -28.60
N ASN A 536 -25.10 2.96 -29.52
CA ASN A 536 -25.03 2.36 -30.86
C ASN A 536 -24.04 3.14 -31.74
N ASN A 537 -23.16 2.41 -32.43
CA ASN A 537 -22.12 2.93 -33.33
C ASN A 537 -21.18 3.94 -32.66
N VAL A 538 -20.78 3.69 -31.41
CA VAL A 538 -19.84 4.53 -30.68
C VAL A 538 -18.41 4.04 -30.91
N GLU A 539 -17.50 4.98 -31.21
CA GLU A 539 -16.07 4.74 -31.30
C GLU A 539 -15.56 3.99 -30.06
N GLY A 540 -14.80 2.93 -30.25
CA GLY A 540 -14.28 2.09 -29.15
C GLY A 540 -15.22 0.95 -28.71
N ILE A 541 -16.50 0.96 -29.08
CA ILE A 541 -17.45 -0.11 -28.73
C ILE A 541 -17.80 -0.92 -29.98
N ARG A 542 -17.25 -2.14 -30.07
CA ARG A 542 -17.53 -3.08 -31.17
C ARG A 542 -18.87 -3.75 -30.98
N LYS A 543 -19.10 -4.27 -29.77
CA LYS A 543 -20.29 -5.04 -29.42
C LYS A 543 -20.63 -4.78 -27.96
N LEU A 544 -21.89 -4.41 -27.76
CA LEU A 544 -22.50 -4.34 -26.44
C LEU A 544 -23.36 -5.58 -26.23
N GLN A 545 -22.98 -6.42 -25.26
CA GLN A 545 -23.74 -7.60 -24.85
C GLN A 545 -24.47 -7.31 -23.54
N VAL A 546 -25.75 -7.61 -23.48
CA VAL A 546 -26.52 -7.57 -22.25
C VAL A 546 -26.82 -9.00 -21.81
N PHE A 547 -26.55 -9.30 -20.54
CA PHE A 547 -26.87 -10.58 -19.93
C PHE A 547 -28.13 -10.44 -19.07
N PRO A 548 -29.15 -11.28 -19.29
CA PRO A 548 -30.30 -11.38 -18.40
C PRO A 548 -29.87 -11.71 -16.97
N GLN A 549 -30.65 -11.28 -15.97
CA GLN A 549 -30.39 -11.68 -14.58
C GLN A 549 -30.36 -13.21 -14.47
N GLY A 550 -29.34 -13.75 -13.80
CA GLY A 550 -29.13 -15.19 -13.62
C GLY A 550 -28.43 -15.89 -14.79
N GLU A 551 -27.87 -15.11 -15.73
CA GLU A 551 -27.00 -15.61 -16.80
C GLU A 551 -25.65 -14.87 -16.77
N GLY A 552 -24.61 -15.52 -17.28
CA GLY A 552 -23.28 -14.91 -17.42
C GLY A 552 -22.49 -14.81 -16.12
N ILE A 553 -21.72 -13.72 -15.99
CA ILE A 553 -20.65 -13.57 -15.00
C ILE A 553 -21.14 -12.94 -13.69
N ILE A 554 -22.11 -12.02 -13.78
CA ILE A 554 -22.61 -11.25 -12.64
C ILE A 554 -24.11 -11.47 -12.50
N ASN A 555 -24.53 -11.95 -11.33
CA ASN A 555 -25.94 -12.12 -10.99
C ASN A 555 -26.41 -11.00 -10.06
N ASN A 556 -27.27 -10.11 -10.58
CA ASN A 556 -27.85 -9.00 -9.84
C ASN A 556 -29.10 -9.44 -9.06
N LEU A 557 -29.03 -9.39 -7.73
CA LEU A 557 -30.06 -9.93 -6.84
C LEU A 557 -31.03 -8.88 -6.30
N GLY A 558 -30.82 -7.60 -6.62
CA GLY A 558 -31.43 -6.45 -5.94
C GLY A 558 -32.95 -6.38 -5.95
N VAL A 559 -33.61 -6.81 -7.04
CA VAL A 559 -35.08 -6.81 -7.21
C VAL A 559 -35.76 -8.10 -6.75
N LEU A 560 -35.02 -9.17 -6.45
CA LEU A 560 -35.57 -10.47 -6.07
C LEU A 560 -36.02 -10.52 -4.61
N ARG A 561 -36.88 -9.57 -4.21
CA ARG A 561 -37.31 -9.38 -2.81
C ARG A 561 -38.69 -9.95 -2.48
N THR A 562 -39.39 -10.50 -3.47
CA THR A 562 -40.76 -11.00 -3.29
C THR A 562 -40.82 -12.33 -2.53
N LYS A 563 -39.72 -13.09 -2.52
CA LYS A 563 -39.50 -14.31 -1.73
C LYS A 563 -37.98 -14.54 -1.55
N PRO A 564 -37.54 -15.34 -0.56
CA PRO A 564 -36.12 -15.65 -0.33
C PRO A 564 -35.44 -16.28 -1.55
N LEU A 565 -34.13 -16.06 -1.73
CA LEU A 565 -33.37 -16.58 -2.89
C LEU A 565 -33.38 -18.11 -3.00
N LYS A 566 -33.48 -18.82 -1.87
CA LYS A 566 -33.62 -20.28 -1.87
C LYS A 566 -34.90 -20.76 -2.55
N GLU A 567 -35.99 -19.99 -2.45
CA GLU A 567 -37.24 -20.31 -3.15
C GLU A 567 -37.22 -19.91 -4.63
N TRP A 568 -36.20 -19.17 -5.05
CA TRP A 568 -35.90 -18.91 -6.46
C TRP A 568 -35.01 -19.96 -7.09
N ASP A 569 -34.57 -20.97 -6.33
CA ASP A 569 -33.55 -21.95 -6.75
C ASP A 569 -32.21 -21.30 -7.13
N LEU A 570 -31.94 -20.11 -6.59
CA LEU A 570 -30.70 -19.34 -6.82
C LEU A 570 -29.66 -19.55 -5.71
N LEU A 571 -29.94 -20.41 -4.72
CA LEU A 571 -29.01 -20.78 -3.66
C LEU A 571 -28.92 -22.30 -3.53
N ASP A 572 -27.71 -22.84 -3.56
CA ASP A 572 -27.48 -24.25 -3.25
C ASP A 572 -27.45 -24.52 -1.73
N ASP A 573 -27.26 -25.79 -1.34
CA ASP A 573 -27.17 -26.18 0.07
C ASP A 573 -25.96 -25.60 0.82
N LYS A 574 -24.97 -25.08 0.10
CA LYS A 574 -23.77 -24.42 0.63
C LYS A 574 -23.89 -22.89 0.62
N MET A 575 -25.05 -22.34 0.24
CA MET A 575 -25.30 -20.90 0.09
C MET A 575 -24.53 -20.24 -1.06
N ASN A 576 -24.07 -21.01 -2.06
CA ASN A 576 -23.55 -20.45 -3.29
C ASN A 576 -24.69 -19.87 -4.13
N VAL A 577 -24.48 -18.70 -4.73
CA VAL A 577 -25.42 -18.09 -5.68
C VAL A 577 -25.26 -18.76 -7.04
N LEU A 578 -26.36 -19.28 -7.58
CA LEU A 578 -26.39 -19.97 -8.86
C LEU A 578 -26.91 -19.07 -9.98
N ASN A 579 -26.51 -19.39 -11.20
CA ASN A 579 -27.18 -18.99 -12.43
C ASN A 579 -28.38 -19.91 -12.69
N TRP A 580 -29.24 -19.56 -13.66
CA TRP A 580 -30.41 -20.37 -14.02
C TRP A 580 -30.08 -21.73 -14.60
N ASP A 581 -28.86 -21.92 -15.10
CA ASP A 581 -28.34 -23.19 -15.59
C ASP A 581 -27.69 -24.05 -14.48
N GLU A 582 -27.92 -23.69 -13.22
CA GLU A 582 -27.37 -24.33 -12.02
C GLU A 582 -25.85 -24.19 -11.86
N SER A 583 -25.17 -23.45 -12.75
CA SER A 583 -23.76 -23.11 -12.58
C SER A 583 -23.58 -22.09 -11.45
N ILE A 584 -22.42 -22.07 -10.80
CA ILE A 584 -22.10 -21.05 -9.79
C ILE A 584 -21.87 -19.72 -10.51
N SER A 585 -22.63 -18.68 -10.15
CA SER A 585 -22.41 -17.33 -10.68
C SER A 585 -21.05 -16.80 -10.20
N PRO A 586 -20.10 -16.41 -11.07
CA PRO A 586 -18.80 -15.91 -10.63
C PRO A 586 -18.89 -14.74 -9.64
N VAL A 587 -19.86 -13.84 -9.85
CA VAL A 587 -20.11 -12.70 -8.96
C VAL A 587 -21.57 -12.69 -8.52
N ALA A 588 -21.79 -12.55 -7.21
CA ALA A 588 -23.10 -12.24 -6.63
C ALA A 588 -23.14 -10.77 -6.22
N HIS A 589 -24.02 -9.99 -6.86
CA HIS A 589 -24.15 -8.56 -6.62
C HIS A 589 -25.49 -8.22 -5.95
N GLN A 590 -25.46 -7.27 -5.03
CA GLN A 590 -26.58 -6.88 -4.16
C GLN A 590 -27.06 -8.01 -3.23
N PHE A 591 -26.12 -8.86 -2.78
CA PHE A 591 -26.41 -10.03 -1.94
C PHE A 591 -27.08 -9.66 -0.61
N ASP A 592 -26.83 -8.44 -0.11
CA ASP A 592 -27.26 -7.98 1.20
C ASP A 592 -28.79 -7.71 1.30
N ARG A 593 -29.50 -7.85 0.17
CA ARG A 593 -30.97 -7.77 0.06
C ARG A 593 -31.68 -9.07 0.43
N ASP A 594 -30.98 -10.21 0.42
CA ASP A 594 -31.50 -11.48 0.93
C ASP A 594 -31.03 -11.70 2.37
N THR A 595 -31.95 -12.11 3.25
CA THR A 595 -31.64 -12.21 4.69
C THR A 595 -30.72 -13.38 4.99
N ASP A 596 -30.91 -14.52 4.33
CA ASP A 596 -30.18 -15.76 4.64
C ASP A 596 -28.76 -15.67 4.09
N LEU A 597 -28.59 -15.21 2.84
CA LEU A 597 -27.29 -14.99 2.24
C LEU A 597 -26.50 -13.91 2.99
N ASN A 598 -27.13 -12.78 3.35
CA ASN A 598 -26.46 -11.73 4.12
C ASN A 598 -26.03 -12.24 5.51
N ASN A 599 -26.83 -13.05 6.18
CA ASN A 599 -26.46 -13.64 7.47
C ASN A 599 -25.30 -14.63 7.34
N HIS A 600 -25.31 -15.46 6.29
CA HIS A 600 -24.24 -16.39 5.97
C HIS A 600 -22.91 -15.63 5.71
N LEU A 601 -22.93 -14.63 4.83
CA LEU A 601 -21.73 -13.84 4.51
C LEU A 601 -21.27 -12.97 5.69
N LYS A 602 -22.18 -12.53 6.57
CA LYS A 602 -21.80 -11.89 7.84
C LYS A 602 -21.05 -12.84 8.79
N ALA A 603 -21.37 -14.14 8.77
CA ALA A 603 -20.67 -15.14 9.56
C ALA A 603 -19.25 -15.36 9.01
N ILE A 604 -19.13 -15.59 7.70
CA ILE A 604 -17.83 -15.70 7.00
C ILE A 604 -16.97 -14.46 7.25
N ARG A 605 -17.55 -13.26 7.08
CA ARG A 605 -16.86 -12.00 7.34
C ARG A 605 -16.35 -11.88 8.77
N LYS A 606 -17.10 -12.36 9.77
CA LYS A 606 -16.64 -12.36 11.16
C LYS A 606 -15.47 -13.32 11.37
N GLU A 607 -15.47 -14.46 10.68
CA GLU A 607 -14.35 -15.41 10.71
C GLU A 607 -13.10 -14.77 10.10
N TRP A 608 -13.19 -14.18 8.90
CA TRP A 608 -12.06 -13.49 8.28
C TRP A 608 -11.60 -12.24 9.05
N GLU A 609 -12.52 -11.50 9.65
CA GLU A 609 -12.17 -10.38 10.53
C GLU A 609 -11.47 -10.85 11.80
N LYS A 610 -11.85 -12.03 12.31
CA LYS A 610 -11.19 -12.67 13.44
C LYS A 610 -9.82 -13.19 13.02
N GLU A 611 -9.68 -13.88 11.90
CA GLU A 611 -8.41 -14.32 11.31
C GLU A 611 -7.46 -13.12 11.14
N PHE A 612 -7.92 -12.03 10.52
CA PHE A 612 -7.11 -10.82 10.38
C PHE A 612 -6.70 -10.20 11.72
N LYS A 613 -7.56 -10.22 12.74
CA LYS A 613 -7.25 -9.71 14.09
C LYS A 613 -6.36 -10.65 14.90
N GLU A 614 -6.51 -11.96 14.72
CA GLU A 614 -5.71 -13.00 15.38
C GLU A 614 -4.32 -13.12 14.75
N ASP A 615 -4.21 -12.93 13.43
CA ASP A 615 -2.94 -12.74 12.71
C ASP A 615 -2.19 -11.49 13.19
N LYS A 616 -2.91 -10.50 13.72
CA LYS A 616 -2.35 -9.29 14.36
C LYS A 616 -2.18 -9.38 15.88
N GLY A 617 -2.48 -10.53 16.50
CA GLY A 617 -2.62 -10.78 17.94
C GLY A 617 -2.13 -9.70 18.92
N ASP A 618 -3.02 -9.31 19.83
CA ASP A 618 -2.72 -8.59 21.08
C ASP A 618 -1.49 -9.27 21.71
N ASP A 619 -0.35 -8.58 21.63
CA ASP A 619 0.98 -9.03 22.04
C ASP A 619 1.55 -10.30 21.37
N GLY A 620 1.85 -10.21 20.08
CA GLY A 620 3.05 -10.75 19.41
C GLY A 620 3.54 -12.17 19.73
N ALA A 621 3.24 -13.14 18.86
CA ALA A 621 4.14 -14.20 18.37
C ALA A 621 3.42 -15.08 17.34
N SER A 622 4.05 -15.26 16.17
CA SER A 622 3.51 -15.79 14.92
C SER A 622 3.39 -17.32 14.82
N THR A 623 2.65 -17.81 13.81
CA THR A 623 3.20 -18.64 12.70
C THR A 623 2.12 -18.99 11.65
N GLY A 624 2.24 -18.45 10.43
CA GLY A 624 1.43 -18.79 9.25
C GLY A 624 1.59 -17.81 8.08
N SER A 625 2.69 -17.94 7.32
CA SER A 625 3.13 -17.12 6.15
C SER A 625 2.95 -15.60 6.28
N GLU A 626 3.88 -14.97 7.02
CA GLU A 626 4.05 -13.53 7.18
C GLU A 626 4.24 -12.83 5.82
N ILE A 627 3.30 -11.98 5.38
CA ILE A 627 3.60 -10.98 4.35
C ILE A 627 4.53 -9.96 4.99
N LYS A 628 5.79 -9.99 4.55
CA LYS A 628 6.83 -9.12 5.09
C LYS A 628 6.77 -7.74 4.41
N MET A 629 6.81 -6.70 5.22
CA MET A 629 6.92 -5.28 4.85
C MET A 629 8.09 -5.06 3.88
N SER A 630 7.90 -4.28 2.81
CA SER A 630 9.01 -3.83 1.96
C SER A 630 9.25 -2.33 2.19
N TYR A 631 10.52 -1.93 2.33
CA TYR A 631 10.86 -0.51 2.34
C TYR A 631 10.84 0.05 0.91
N PRO A 632 10.40 1.31 0.72
CA PRO A 632 10.34 1.91 -0.60
C PRO A 632 11.73 1.97 -1.23
N TYR A 633 11.78 1.94 -2.55
CA TYR A 633 13.01 2.24 -3.27
C TYR A 633 13.54 3.61 -2.82
N PRO A 634 14.85 3.76 -2.63
CA PRO A 634 15.50 5.04 -2.32
C PRO A 634 15.38 6.13 -3.40
N SER A 635 14.30 6.18 -4.19
CA SER A 635 13.95 7.29 -5.06
C SER A 635 12.61 7.91 -4.64
N LEU A 636 12.51 9.24 -4.64
CA LEU A 636 11.23 9.95 -4.39
C LEU A 636 10.27 9.86 -5.59
N ASP A 637 10.76 9.36 -6.73
CA ASP A 637 10.06 9.22 -8.00
C ASP A 637 10.46 7.88 -8.62
N GLU A 638 9.51 6.99 -8.91
CA GLU A 638 9.78 5.66 -9.49
C GLU A 638 10.43 5.74 -10.87
N THR A 639 10.41 6.91 -11.52
CA THR A 639 11.11 7.17 -12.79
C THR A 639 12.60 7.48 -12.61
N ILE A 640 13.07 7.81 -11.40
CA ILE A 640 14.46 8.19 -11.14
C ILE A 640 15.26 7.00 -10.57
N LYS A 641 16.38 6.65 -11.21
CA LYS A 641 17.24 5.51 -10.85
C LYS A 641 18.68 5.93 -10.52
N PRO A 642 19.38 5.21 -9.61
CA PRO A 642 20.81 5.42 -9.41
C PRO A 642 21.59 4.97 -10.66
N ILE A 643 22.47 5.83 -11.17
CA ILE A 643 23.30 5.56 -12.36
C ILE A 643 24.81 5.67 -12.12
N ILE A 644 25.22 5.78 -10.85
CA ILE A 644 26.62 5.95 -10.52
C ILE A 644 27.45 4.74 -11.01
N LYS A 645 28.58 5.02 -11.68
CA LYS A 645 29.50 4.00 -12.19
C LYS A 645 30.83 4.07 -11.45
N PRO A 646 31.54 2.94 -11.30
CA PRO A 646 32.85 2.95 -10.69
C PRO A 646 33.81 3.77 -11.56
N THR A 647 34.64 4.58 -10.91
CA THR A 647 35.72 5.33 -11.56
C THR A 647 36.81 4.39 -12.06
N PHE A 648 37.05 3.30 -11.32
CA PHE A 648 37.89 2.18 -11.74
C PHE A 648 37.59 0.92 -10.90
N GLY A 649 38.03 -0.22 -11.42
CA GLY A 649 37.60 -1.53 -10.95
C GLY A 649 36.23 -1.90 -11.50
N SER A 650 35.82 -3.15 -11.28
CA SER A 650 34.50 -3.65 -11.68
C SER A 650 34.00 -4.61 -10.63
N HIS A 651 32.70 -4.55 -10.32
CA HIS A 651 32.07 -5.46 -9.38
C HIS A 651 32.13 -6.90 -9.89
N ARG A 652 32.38 -7.84 -8.98
CA ARG A 652 32.29 -9.28 -9.23
C ARG A 652 31.01 -9.81 -8.58
N PRO A 653 29.94 -10.14 -9.34
CA PRO A 653 28.63 -10.43 -8.78
C PRO A 653 28.54 -11.68 -7.89
N HIS A 654 29.56 -12.55 -7.92
CA HIS A 654 29.56 -13.87 -7.26
C HIS A 654 30.55 -13.95 -6.08
N VAL A 655 31.01 -12.81 -5.56
CA VAL A 655 31.93 -12.76 -4.41
C VAL A 655 31.35 -11.92 -3.28
N ASP A 656 31.79 -12.21 -2.06
CA ASP A 656 31.50 -11.36 -0.90
C ASP A 656 32.16 -9.99 -1.02
N ALA A 657 31.61 -8.98 -0.36
CA ALA A 657 32.08 -7.60 -0.50
C ALA A 657 32.17 -6.84 0.83
N VAL A 658 33.12 -5.91 0.88
CA VAL A 658 33.28 -4.94 1.97
C VAL A 658 33.06 -3.54 1.42
N PHE A 659 32.03 -2.85 1.91
CA PHE A 659 31.70 -1.48 1.52
C PHE A 659 32.17 -0.50 2.58
N ALA A 660 32.86 0.56 2.16
CA ALA A 660 33.26 1.62 3.06
C ALA A 660 33.27 2.99 2.38
N LEU A 661 32.99 4.03 3.17
CA LEU A 661 33.20 5.41 2.77
C LEU A 661 34.62 5.83 3.20
N ALA A 662 35.43 6.31 2.27
CA ALA A 662 36.83 6.66 2.52
C ALA A 662 37.19 7.96 1.80
N GLU A 663 36.57 9.08 2.20
CA GLU A 663 36.80 10.38 1.57
C GLU A 663 37.80 11.25 2.35
N GLY A 664 38.68 11.93 1.61
CA GLY A 664 39.63 12.89 2.15
C GLY A 664 40.80 12.30 2.95
N TYR A 665 40.93 10.97 2.99
CA TYR A 665 41.96 10.30 3.77
C TYR A 665 43.32 10.25 3.07
N GLU A 666 44.37 10.16 3.88
CA GLU A 666 45.73 9.91 3.41
C GLU A 666 45.94 8.42 3.11
N LEU A 667 46.90 8.10 2.24
CA LEU A 667 47.29 6.74 1.84
C LEU A 667 47.40 5.77 3.02
N LYS A 668 47.94 6.22 4.15
CA LYS A 668 48.14 5.38 5.34
C LYS A 668 46.84 4.75 5.86
N ILE A 669 45.69 5.42 5.71
CA ILE A 669 44.40 4.88 6.15
C ILE A 669 43.98 3.73 5.24
N TYR A 670 43.98 3.94 3.92
CA TYR A 670 43.68 2.90 2.92
C TYR A 670 44.58 1.68 3.08
N VAL A 671 45.88 1.91 3.24
CA VAL A 671 46.87 0.83 3.38
C VAL A 671 46.61 -0.03 4.62
N LEU A 672 46.30 0.57 5.78
CA LEU A 672 46.01 -0.22 6.98
C LEU A 672 44.73 -1.05 6.80
N PHE A 673 43.67 -0.44 6.25
CA PHE A 673 42.39 -1.09 6.02
C PHE A 673 42.50 -2.26 5.02
N ILE A 674 43.05 -2.00 3.83
CA ILE A 674 43.15 -2.99 2.74
C ILE A 674 44.16 -4.09 3.08
N GLU A 675 45.36 -3.75 3.56
CA GLU A 675 46.38 -4.78 3.84
C GLU A 675 46.00 -5.67 5.03
N SER A 676 45.33 -5.13 6.05
CA SER A 676 44.87 -5.96 7.17
C SER A 676 43.87 -7.00 6.67
N LEU A 677 42.89 -6.62 5.84
CA LEU A 677 41.95 -7.55 5.22
C LEU A 677 42.65 -8.54 4.26
N ARG A 678 43.53 -8.05 3.38
CA ARG A 678 44.29 -8.89 2.43
C ARG A 678 45.05 -10.02 3.10
N ARG A 679 45.70 -9.72 4.23
CA ARG A 679 46.48 -10.70 5.00
C ARG A 679 45.64 -11.80 5.65
N THR A 680 44.34 -11.59 5.78
CA THR A 680 43.43 -12.62 6.25
C THR A 680 43.14 -13.72 5.22
N GLY A 681 43.52 -13.50 3.96
CA GLY A 681 43.20 -14.38 2.85
C GLY A 681 41.85 -14.08 2.18
N PHE A 682 41.22 -12.95 2.48
CA PHE A 682 40.02 -12.50 1.77
C PHE A 682 40.32 -12.27 0.28
N THR A 683 39.41 -12.71 -0.59
CA THR A 683 39.53 -12.62 -2.06
C THR A 683 38.32 -11.94 -2.72
N GLY A 684 37.43 -11.33 -1.93
CA GLY A 684 36.25 -10.63 -2.43
C GLY A 684 36.53 -9.18 -2.81
N ASP A 685 35.45 -8.42 -3.03
CA ASP A 685 35.51 -7.02 -3.45
C ASP A 685 35.64 -6.07 -2.25
N ILE A 686 36.45 -5.02 -2.39
CA ILE A 686 36.43 -3.85 -1.52
C ILE A 686 35.89 -2.68 -2.33
N VAL A 687 34.67 -2.24 -1.99
CA VAL A 687 34.00 -1.12 -2.64
C VAL A 687 34.17 0.15 -1.81
N LEU A 688 34.76 1.17 -2.41
CA LEU A 688 35.11 2.42 -1.73
C LEU A 688 34.49 3.62 -2.44
N SER A 689 33.85 4.52 -1.67
CA SER A 689 33.72 5.90 -2.12
C SER A 689 34.95 6.68 -1.69
N VAL A 690 35.57 7.37 -2.63
CA VAL A 690 36.80 8.14 -2.47
C VAL A 690 36.62 9.57 -2.99
N SER A 691 37.51 10.48 -2.59
CA SER A 691 37.51 11.84 -3.14
C SER A 691 37.72 11.82 -4.65
N SER A 692 37.26 12.87 -5.33
CA SER A 692 37.53 13.05 -6.77
C SER A 692 39.03 12.93 -7.08
N LEU A 693 39.37 12.42 -8.27
CA LEU A 693 40.75 12.07 -8.63
C LEU A 693 41.74 13.23 -8.41
N ASP A 694 41.31 14.46 -8.70
CA ASP A 694 42.09 15.69 -8.49
C ASP A 694 42.28 16.08 -7.01
N GLN A 695 41.44 15.54 -6.13
CA GLN A 695 41.46 15.78 -4.68
C GLN A 695 42.09 14.63 -3.87
N LEU A 696 42.36 13.49 -4.51
CA LEU A 696 43.03 12.37 -3.87
C LEU A 696 44.42 12.77 -3.36
N LYS A 697 44.77 12.29 -2.17
CA LYS A 697 46.11 12.53 -1.60
C LYS A 697 47.15 11.72 -2.38
N GLN A 698 48.39 12.22 -2.36
CA GLN A 698 49.50 11.61 -3.09
C GLN A 698 49.61 10.10 -2.81
N GLY A 699 49.70 9.32 -3.89
CA GLY A 699 49.90 7.88 -3.87
C GLY A 699 48.63 7.04 -3.60
N VAL A 700 47.48 7.66 -3.28
CA VAL A 700 46.21 6.94 -3.06
C VAL A 700 45.71 6.30 -4.34
N GLU A 701 45.60 7.07 -5.44
CA GLU A 701 45.12 6.55 -6.71
C GLU A 701 45.95 5.36 -7.20
N ASP A 702 47.28 5.53 -7.27
CA ASP A 702 48.21 4.48 -7.67
C ASP A 702 48.06 3.21 -6.81
N TYR A 703 47.90 3.38 -5.50
CA TYR A 703 47.74 2.26 -4.58
C TYR A 703 46.42 1.52 -4.83
N LEU A 704 45.30 2.24 -4.94
CA LEU A 704 43.99 1.61 -5.15
C LEU A 704 43.93 0.89 -6.50
N ARG A 705 44.43 1.51 -7.58
CA ARG A 705 44.49 0.90 -8.92
C ARG A 705 45.35 -0.36 -8.96
N SER A 706 46.34 -0.49 -8.08
CA SER A 706 47.20 -1.68 -8.03
C SER A 706 46.47 -2.96 -7.58
N PHE A 707 45.24 -2.84 -7.07
CA PHE A 707 44.37 -3.96 -6.70
C PHE A 707 43.11 -4.05 -7.57
N SER A 708 42.95 -3.20 -8.57
CA SER A 708 41.80 -3.28 -9.48
C SER A 708 42.13 -4.27 -10.58
N THR A 709 41.58 -5.47 -10.47
CA THR A 709 41.82 -6.58 -11.41
C THR A 709 40.65 -6.75 -12.37
N ALA A 710 40.89 -7.44 -13.49
CA ALA A 710 39.84 -7.85 -14.41
C ALA A 710 39.03 -9.03 -13.83
N GLU A 711 37.83 -9.23 -14.36
CA GLU A 711 36.94 -10.32 -13.96
C GLU A 711 37.62 -11.69 -14.14
N GLY A 712 37.68 -12.50 -13.06
CA GLY A 712 38.27 -13.84 -13.06
C GLY A 712 39.67 -13.97 -12.42
N GLU A 713 40.29 -12.88 -11.97
CA GLU A 713 41.57 -12.95 -11.24
C GLU A 713 41.38 -13.27 -9.75
N GLU A 714 42.22 -14.16 -9.22
CA GLU A 714 42.23 -14.54 -7.80
C GLU A 714 42.84 -13.43 -6.94
N GLY A 715 42.17 -13.07 -5.83
CA GLY A 715 42.63 -12.07 -4.87
C GLY A 715 41.62 -10.96 -4.61
N ILE A 716 42.01 -10.00 -3.76
CA ILE A 716 41.20 -8.79 -3.50
C ILE A 716 41.09 -7.96 -4.76
N ASN A 717 39.89 -7.49 -5.05
CA ASN A 717 39.60 -6.52 -6.09
C ASN A 717 39.10 -5.21 -5.47
N ILE A 718 39.65 -4.07 -5.89
CA ILE A 718 39.18 -2.75 -5.47
C ILE A 718 38.26 -2.14 -6.54
N VAL A 719 37.05 -1.79 -6.12
CA VAL A 719 36.07 -1.03 -6.90
C VAL A 719 35.93 0.36 -6.27
N ALA A 720 36.37 1.40 -6.98
CA ALA A 720 36.40 2.75 -6.44
C ALA A 720 35.42 3.67 -7.16
N TYR A 721 34.64 4.40 -6.37
CA TYR A 721 33.70 5.42 -6.81
C TYR A 721 34.18 6.79 -6.38
N THR A 722 34.35 7.72 -7.33
CA THR A 722 34.56 9.13 -7.02
C THR A 722 33.22 9.83 -6.95
N VAL A 723 32.81 10.26 -5.76
CA VAL A 723 31.52 10.94 -5.57
C VAL A 723 31.74 12.44 -5.55
N SER A 724 30.93 13.16 -6.33
CA SER A 724 30.92 14.62 -6.35
C SER A 724 29.81 15.13 -5.43
N TRP A 725 30.16 16.05 -4.54
CA TRP A 725 29.25 16.59 -3.54
C TRP A 725 29.08 18.09 -3.73
N THR A 726 27.83 18.54 -3.76
CA THR A 726 27.50 19.96 -3.55
C THR A 726 27.16 20.15 -2.08
N CYS A 727 28.08 20.71 -1.31
CA CYS A 727 27.89 20.98 0.11
C CYS A 727 27.51 22.43 0.35
N PHE A 728 26.72 22.69 1.39
CA PHE A 728 26.19 24.01 1.70
C PHE A 728 26.64 24.48 3.08
N GLU A 729 26.70 25.80 3.27
CA GLU A 729 26.85 26.43 4.59
C GLU A 729 25.55 26.30 5.40
N GLY A 730 25.52 26.87 6.61
CA GLY A 730 24.39 26.72 7.55
C GLY A 730 23.03 27.20 7.01
N ASP A 731 23.02 28.05 5.98
CA ASP A 731 21.83 28.61 5.32
C ASP A 731 21.24 27.69 4.23
N GLU A 732 21.92 26.59 3.88
CA GLU A 732 21.53 25.66 2.80
C GLU A 732 21.38 26.30 1.41
N GLN A 733 21.87 27.52 1.22
CA GLN A 733 21.82 28.24 -0.06
C GLN A 733 23.23 28.56 -0.57
N THR A 734 24.16 28.82 0.34
CA THR A 734 25.53 29.18 0.00
C THR A 734 26.35 27.91 -0.19
N VAL A 735 26.88 27.69 -1.40
CA VAL A 735 27.78 26.57 -1.69
C VAL A 735 29.07 26.72 -0.90
N ALA A 736 29.43 25.66 -0.19
CA ALA A 736 30.56 25.59 0.72
C ALA A 736 31.72 24.76 0.15
N LYS A 737 32.95 25.07 0.57
CA LYS A 737 34.12 24.29 0.18
C LYS A 737 34.24 22.99 0.97
N GLY A 738 33.71 21.90 0.42
CA GLY A 738 33.80 20.54 0.97
C GLY A 738 32.90 20.28 2.19
N ALA A 739 32.84 19.03 2.64
CA ALA A 739 31.87 18.55 3.65
C ALA A 739 32.17 18.93 5.11
N ASN A 740 33.31 19.58 5.40
CA ASN A 740 33.76 19.96 6.76
C ASN A 740 33.63 18.79 7.78
N GLU A 741 34.38 17.70 7.56
CA GLU A 741 34.30 16.48 8.39
C GLU A 741 32.88 15.89 8.51
N GLY A 742 32.05 16.06 7.47
CA GLY A 742 30.67 15.62 7.43
C GLY A 742 29.71 16.43 8.31
N GLN A 743 30.11 17.60 8.80
CA GLN A 743 29.23 18.52 9.52
C GLN A 743 28.29 19.28 8.58
N ARG A 744 28.73 19.52 7.34
CA ARG A 744 27.91 20.20 6.33
C ARG A 744 26.92 19.25 5.69
N LYS A 745 25.84 19.85 5.21
CA LYS A 745 24.79 19.19 4.46
C LYS A 745 25.20 19.21 2.99
N CYS A 746 25.12 18.07 2.32
CA CYS A 746 25.55 17.91 0.95
C CYS A 746 24.48 17.20 0.13
N LYS A 747 24.53 17.45 -1.18
CA LYS A 747 23.79 16.73 -2.23
C LYS A 747 24.75 15.89 -3.06
N LEU A 748 24.28 14.73 -3.52
CA LEU A 748 24.98 13.78 -4.38
C LEU A 748 24.86 14.19 -5.86
N ASN A 749 25.93 14.70 -6.46
CA ASN A 749 25.90 15.10 -7.87
C ASN A 749 26.09 13.90 -8.79
N GLY A 750 25.25 13.78 -9.83
CA GLY A 750 25.40 12.75 -10.86
C GLY A 750 25.08 11.32 -10.39
N MET A 751 24.44 11.19 -9.23
CA MET A 751 24.04 9.89 -8.68
C MET A 751 22.79 9.35 -9.36
N TYR A 752 21.88 10.23 -9.79
CA TYR A 752 20.53 9.89 -10.22
C TYR A 752 20.29 10.26 -11.69
N ALA A 753 19.46 9.48 -12.38
CA ALA A 753 18.95 9.80 -13.71
C ALA A 753 17.46 9.49 -13.85
N ASP A 754 16.79 10.19 -14.76
CA ASP A 754 15.41 9.91 -15.16
C ASP A 754 15.27 8.61 -15.98
N SER A 755 14.05 8.28 -16.39
CA SER A 755 13.73 7.08 -17.16
C SER A 755 14.41 7.01 -18.54
N GLU A 756 14.86 8.16 -19.05
CA GLU A 756 15.56 8.32 -20.33
C GLU A 756 17.09 8.22 -20.16
N GLY A 757 17.58 8.16 -18.92
CA GLY A 757 19.00 8.10 -18.57
C GLY A 757 19.69 9.46 -18.50
N ASN A 758 18.94 10.57 -18.51
CA ASN A 758 19.51 11.90 -18.31
C ASN A 758 19.82 12.12 -16.83
N ILE A 759 21.01 12.63 -16.53
CA ILE A 759 21.40 12.96 -15.15
C ILE A 759 20.43 14.00 -14.57
N VAL A 760 19.84 13.69 -13.42
CA VAL A 760 18.98 14.61 -12.66
C VAL A 760 19.64 15.04 -11.36
N ASP A 761 19.15 16.14 -10.79
CA ASP A 761 19.59 16.62 -9.49
C ASP A 761 19.24 15.63 -8.37
N ASP A 762 20.02 15.63 -7.29
CA ASP A 762 19.74 14.83 -6.09
C ASP A 762 18.32 15.16 -5.57
N PRO A 763 17.38 14.19 -5.62
CA PRO A 763 15.98 14.42 -5.28
C PRO A 763 15.82 14.66 -3.77
N TYR A 764 16.79 14.26 -2.96
CA TYR A 764 16.74 14.44 -1.53
C TYR A 764 17.20 15.82 -1.07
N ASP A 765 16.68 16.23 0.09
CA ASP A 765 17.19 17.38 0.83
C ASP A 765 18.69 17.21 1.14
N ALA A 766 19.43 18.32 1.17
CA ALA A 766 20.83 18.32 1.54
C ALA A 766 21.02 17.72 2.94
N ARG A 767 21.94 16.76 3.08
CA ARG A 767 22.10 15.94 4.30
C ARG A 767 23.55 15.63 4.62
N PRO A 768 23.88 15.25 5.86
CA PRO A 768 25.25 14.87 6.20
C PRO A 768 25.74 13.71 5.33
N VAL A 769 27.02 13.76 4.94
CA VAL A 769 27.67 12.68 4.15
C VAL A 769 27.53 11.31 4.85
N ALA A 770 27.57 11.29 6.19
CA ALA A 770 27.37 10.08 6.99
C ALA A 770 25.98 9.45 6.83
N THR A 771 24.97 10.24 6.44
CA THR A 771 23.62 9.76 6.11
C THR A 771 23.55 9.36 4.64
N ALA A 772 24.05 10.20 3.73
CA ALA A 772 24.01 9.95 2.29
C ALA A 772 24.79 8.69 1.86
N ARG A 773 25.78 8.23 2.65
CA ARG A 773 26.54 7.00 2.36
C ARG A 773 25.65 5.76 2.19
N TYR A 774 24.49 5.72 2.84
CA TYR A 774 23.59 4.57 2.77
C TYR A 774 22.92 4.45 1.39
N GLU A 775 22.79 5.55 0.65
CA GLU A 775 22.32 5.53 -0.75
C GLU A 775 23.40 4.99 -1.69
N LEU A 776 24.67 5.32 -1.44
CA LEU A 776 25.80 4.74 -2.17
C LEU A 776 25.89 3.24 -1.92
N TYR A 777 25.82 2.82 -0.65
CA TYR A 777 25.83 1.40 -0.28
C TYR A 777 24.66 0.65 -0.92
N TRP A 778 23.48 1.28 -0.97
CA TRP A 778 22.32 0.69 -1.62
C TRP A 778 22.59 0.46 -3.11
N ALA A 779 23.03 1.48 -3.85
CA ALA A 779 23.35 1.35 -5.26
C ALA A 779 24.42 0.28 -5.52
N TRP A 780 25.46 0.20 -4.68
CA TRP A 780 26.50 -0.81 -4.82
C TRP A 780 26.02 -2.23 -4.52
N SER A 781 25.08 -2.38 -3.59
CA SER A 781 24.54 -3.70 -3.21
C SER A 781 23.82 -4.38 -4.38
N LEU A 782 23.29 -3.61 -5.34
CA LEU A 782 22.57 -4.12 -6.52
C LEU A 782 23.50 -4.85 -7.52
N HIS A 783 24.82 -4.75 -7.37
CA HIS A 783 25.78 -5.43 -8.25
C HIS A 783 26.15 -6.85 -7.80
N TYR A 784 25.64 -7.31 -6.65
CA TYR A 784 25.99 -8.61 -6.09
C TYR A 784 24.77 -9.53 -6.09
N GLY A 785 25.02 -10.83 -6.31
CA GLY A 785 24.00 -11.87 -6.18
C GLY A 785 23.41 -11.95 -4.76
N SER A 786 22.18 -12.43 -4.68
CA SER A 786 21.31 -12.33 -3.49
C SER A 786 21.88 -12.93 -2.20
N ASN A 787 22.69 -14.00 -2.33
CA ASN A 787 23.25 -14.75 -1.19
C ASN A 787 24.69 -14.38 -0.86
N ASN A 788 25.30 -13.42 -1.58
CA ASN A 788 26.65 -12.97 -1.24
C ASN A 788 26.61 -12.13 0.04
N TRP A 789 27.64 -12.26 0.86
CA TRP A 789 27.73 -11.49 2.08
C TRP A 789 28.35 -10.11 1.82
N ILE A 790 27.69 -9.08 2.33
CA ILE A 790 28.13 -7.69 2.27
C ILE A 790 28.38 -7.20 3.70
N MET A 791 29.57 -6.64 3.92
CA MET A 791 29.94 -5.95 5.16
C MET A 791 29.99 -4.45 4.93
N LEU A 792 29.17 -3.68 5.67
CA LEU A 792 29.22 -2.23 5.75
C LEU A 792 30.08 -1.84 6.97
N ILE A 793 31.20 -1.17 6.74
CA ILE A 793 32.13 -0.84 7.82
C ILE A 793 32.85 0.50 7.64
N ASP A 794 33.13 1.18 8.76
CA ASP A 794 33.94 2.39 8.76
C ASP A 794 35.41 2.08 8.40
N SER A 795 35.93 2.74 7.36
CA SER A 795 37.29 2.47 6.84
C SER A 795 38.42 2.96 7.74
N ARG A 796 38.17 3.99 8.55
CA ARG A 796 39.21 4.70 9.31
C ARG A 796 39.67 3.91 10.53
N ASP A 797 38.74 3.32 11.25
CA ASP A 797 38.94 2.71 12.56
C ASP A 797 38.47 1.25 12.61
N ALA A 798 38.47 0.56 11.47
CA ALA A 798 38.42 -0.90 11.38
C ALA A 798 39.81 -1.52 11.17
N TYR A 799 40.03 -2.71 11.74
CA TYR A 799 41.22 -3.52 11.54
C TYR A 799 40.86 -5.01 11.52
N PHE A 800 41.28 -5.72 10.48
CA PHE A 800 40.97 -7.14 10.28
C PHE A 800 42.11 -8.01 10.82
N GLN A 801 41.76 -8.98 11.68
CA GLN A 801 42.70 -9.92 12.29
C GLN A 801 42.60 -11.31 11.66
N THR A 802 41.40 -11.73 11.25
CA THR A 802 41.12 -12.96 10.50
C THR A 802 40.03 -12.70 9.46
N ASN A 803 39.78 -13.65 8.55
CA ASN A 803 38.85 -13.43 7.44
C ASN A 803 37.43 -13.38 8.01
N PRO A 804 36.72 -12.23 7.94
CA PRO A 804 35.42 -12.11 8.56
C PRO A 804 34.31 -12.92 7.87
N PHE A 805 34.60 -13.49 6.70
CA PHE A 805 33.67 -14.30 5.92
C PHE A 805 33.91 -15.82 6.01
N ALA A 806 34.91 -16.26 6.78
CA ALA A 806 35.33 -17.66 6.81
C ALA A 806 34.29 -18.60 7.44
N ASP A 807 33.65 -18.19 8.53
CA ASP A 807 32.76 -19.03 9.34
C ASP A 807 31.27 -18.65 9.19
N LEU A 808 30.91 -18.07 8.04
CA LEU A 808 29.53 -17.67 7.76
C LEU A 808 28.68 -18.86 7.31
N GLN A 809 27.41 -18.84 7.71
CA GLN A 809 26.41 -19.73 7.15
C GLN A 809 26.19 -19.33 5.68
N ARG A 810 26.30 -20.31 4.79
CA ARG A 810 26.02 -20.16 3.37
C ARG A 810 24.93 -21.17 3.05
N ASP A 811 23.71 -20.68 2.90
CA ASP A 811 22.53 -21.50 2.62
C ASP A 811 22.29 -21.63 1.10
N ASP A 812 21.30 -22.45 0.74
CA ASP A 812 20.93 -22.81 -0.63
C ASP A 812 20.58 -21.60 -1.51
N GLU A 813 20.90 -21.67 -2.81
CA GLU A 813 20.74 -20.56 -3.76
C GLU A 813 19.27 -20.16 -3.99
N SER A 814 18.32 -20.99 -3.54
CA SER A 814 16.87 -20.80 -3.74
C SER A 814 16.17 -19.92 -2.69
N LYS A 815 16.89 -19.34 -1.72
CA LYS A 815 16.28 -18.50 -0.68
C LYS A 815 15.84 -17.14 -1.23
N THR A 816 14.70 -16.64 -0.73
CA THR A 816 14.16 -15.30 -1.02
C THR A 816 14.38 -14.31 0.12
N GLU A 817 15.04 -14.74 1.20
CA GLU A 817 15.32 -13.96 2.40
C GLU A 817 16.68 -14.35 2.97
N GLY A 818 17.36 -13.40 3.62
CA GLY A 818 18.70 -13.63 4.16
C GLY A 818 18.92 -13.08 5.57
N LEU A 819 20.09 -13.41 6.12
CA LEU A 819 20.49 -13.01 7.47
C LEU A 819 21.07 -11.59 7.49
N LEU A 820 20.64 -10.80 8.49
CA LEU A 820 21.18 -9.46 8.78
C LEU A 820 21.84 -9.44 10.16
N TYR A 821 23.12 -9.10 10.21
CA TYR A 821 23.94 -9.08 11.41
C TYR A 821 24.25 -7.67 11.87
N PHE A 822 23.93 -7.42 13.13
CA PHE A 822 24.19 -6.18 13.86
C PHE A 822 25.11 -6.44 15.06
N PHE A 823 25.86 -5.42 15.46
CA PHE A 823 26.88 -5.55 16.50
C PHE A 823 26.68 -4.47 17.57
N GLU A 824 26.48 -4.91 18.81
CA GLU A 824 26.31 -4.03 19.96
C GLU A 824 27.63 -3.39 20.39
N GLU A 825 27.52 -2.23 21.02
CA GLU A 825 28.51 -1.68 21.93
C GLU A 825 28.32 -2.29 23.34
N ASN A 826 29.26 -2.06 24.26
CA ASN A 826 29.17 -2.65 25.60
C ASN A 826 28.04 -2.02 26.44
N GLY A 827 26.97 -2.79 26.68
CA GLY A 827 25.77 -2.34 27.43
C GLY A 827 26.01 -2.02 28.91
N GLU A 828 27.03 -2.59 29.54
CA GLU A 828 27.41 -2.24 30.93
C GLU A 828 28.14 -0.89 30.99
N ALA A 829 28.89 -0.53 29.95
CA ALA A 829 29.62 0.72 29.87
C ALA A 829 28.70 1.89 29.47
N SER A 830 27.75 1.67 28.57
CA SER A 830 26.80 2.70 28.15
C SER A 830 25.55 2.09 27.50
N ASN A 831 24.43 2.76 27.68
CA ASN A 831 23.18 2.51 26.94
C ASN A 831 22.74 3.76 26.18
N ILE A 832 21.68 3.68 25.39
CA ILE A 832 21.20 4.79 24.56
C ILE A 832 20.94 6.06 25.38
N GLY A 833 20.30 5.92 26.55
CA GLY A 833 19.91 7.03 27.42
C GLY A 833 21.09 7.71 28.12
N ALA A 834 22.06 6.91 28.59
CA ALA A 834 23.28 7.40 29.25
C ALA A 834 24.25 8.06 28.26
N SER A 835 24.21 7.66 26.99
CA SER A 835 25.01 8.28 25.93
C SER A 835 24.41 9.61 25.49
N SER A 836 25.11 10.71 25.78
CA SER A 836 24.68 12.06 25.38
C SER A 836 24.60 12.26 23.86
N PHE A 837 25.33 11.46 23.09
CA PHE A 837 25.28 11.46 21.62
C PHE A 837 24.09 10.65 21.10
N ASN A 838 24.00 9.36 21.45
CA ASN A 838 22.93 8.48 20.92
C ASN A 838 21.53 8.95 21.33
N SER A 839 21.34 9.35 22.60
CA SER A 839 20.06 9.92 23.04
C SER A 839 19.72 11.21 22.29
N ARG A 840 20.70 12.05 21.95
CA ARG A 840 20.48 13.29 21.21
C ARG A 840 20.11 13.01 19.75
N TRP A 841 20.82 12.11 19.08
CA TRP A 841 20.52 11.74 17.69
C TRP A 841 19.10 11.21 17.53
N LEU A 842 18.68 10.30 18.42
CA LEU A 842 17.31 9.77 18.44
C LEU A 842 16.26 10.86 18.73
N LYS A 843 16.47 11.69 19.77
CA LYS A 843 15.56 12.79 20.10
C LYS A 843 15.42 13.78 18.95
N SER A 844 16.51 14.10 18.27
CA SER A 844 16.52 15.03 17.14
C SER A 844 15.82 14.48 15.91
N ALA A 845 15.90 13.16 15.67
CA ALA A 845 15.23 12.52 14.53
C ALA A 845 13.73 12.29 14.77
N TYR A 846 13.33 11.82 15.96
CA TYR A 846 11.99 11.28 16.20
C TYR A 846 11.19 11.96 17.31
N GLY A 847 11.81 12.86 18.07
CA GLY A 847 11.21 13.47 19.26
C GLY A 847 11.30 12.57 20.50
N MET A 848 11.25 13.19 21.69
CA MET A 848 11.48 12.52 22.98
C MET A 848 10.49 11.38 23.25
N GLU A 849 9.20 11.61 22.99
CA GLU A 849 8.12 10.68 23.31
C GLU A 849 8.31 9.31 22.64
N LYS A 850 8.69 9.31 21.35
CA LYS A 850 8.87 8.08 20.56
C LYS A 850 10.11 7.27 20.97
N VAL A 851 11.14 7.92 21.50
CA VAL A 851 12.46 7.28 21.72
C VAL A 851 12.77 7.00 23.17
N GLN A 852 12.02 7.59 24.11
CA GLN A 852 12.18 7.34 25.54
C GLN A 852 12.15 5.84 25.90
N PRO A 853 11.29 4.98 25.29
CA PRO A 853 11.30 3.54 25.56
C PRO A 853 12.62 2.83 25.22
N PHE A 854 13.48 3.45 24.40
CA PHE A 854 14.73 2.85 23.94
C PHE A 854 15.93 3.23 24.81
N PHE A 855 15.79 4.12 25.80
CA PHE A 855 16.93 4.67 26.53
C PHE A 855 17.67 3.62 27.37
N GLU A 856 16.98 2.60 27.87
CA GLU A 856 17.61 1.51 28.62
C GLU A 856 18.19 0.41 27.69
N LYS A 857 18.07 0.57 26.37
CA LYS A 857 18.59 -0.41 25.40
C LYS A 857 20.07 -0.17 25.10
N THR A 858 20.79 -1.25 24.79
CA THR A 858 22.19 -1.21 24.36
C THR A 858 22.34 -0.46 23.04
N ILE A 859 23.47 0.20 22.81
CA ILE A 859 23.72 0.87 21.54
C ILE A 859 24.16 -0.18 20.51
N ILE A 860 23.55 -0.19 19.32
CA ILE A 860 24.00 -0.98 18.18
C ILE A 860 24.72 -0.06 17.19
N CYS A 861 25.92 -0.40 16.72
CA CYS A 861 26.75 0.52 15.95
C CYS A 861 26.46 0.45 14.44
N SER A 862 26.04 1.57 13.84
CA SER A 862 25.72 1.66 12.42
C SER A 862 26.96 1.61 11.52
N GLY A 863 28.15 1.87 12.07
CA GLY A 863 29.45 1.70 11.41
C GLY A 863 29.93 0.26 11.32
N SER A 864 29.13 -0.71 11.78
CA SER A 864 29.40 -2.15 11.70
C SER A 864 28.11 -2.90 11.43
N THR A 865 27.87 -3.28 10.19
CA THR A 865 26.69 -4.06 9.77
C THR A 865 27.12 -5.07 8.71
N MET A 866 26.56 -6.27 8.75
CA MET A 866 26.93 -7.33 7.82
C MET A 866 25.72 -8.18 7.50
N GLY A 867 25.61 -8.78 6.32
CA GLY A 867 24.48 -9.64 5.99
C GLY A 867 24.54 -10.16 4.56
N GLU A 868 23.63 -11.05 4.21
CA GLU A 868 23.42 -11.43 2.80
C GLU A 868 22.87 -10.25 2.01
N GLN A 869 23.19 -10.18 0.71
CA GLN A 869 22.91 -9.03 -0.15
C GLN A 869 21.45 -8.61 -0.06
N MET A 870 20.49 -9.54 -0.13
CA MET A 870 19.06 -9.21 -0.09
C MET A 870 18.61 -8.58 1.24
N ALA A 871 19.20 -9.03 2.36
CA ALA A 871 18.91 -8.51 3.69
C ALA A 871 19.57 -7.14 3.90
N ILE A 872 20.79 -6.97 3.37
CA ILE A 872 21.51 -5.69 3.37
C ILE A 872 20.79 -4.66 2.51
N GLU A 873 20.37 -5.01 1.31
CA GLU A 873 19.62 -4.14 0.40
C GLU A 873 18.36 -3.62 1.08
N SER A 874 17.58 -4.51 1.68
CA SER A 874 16.34 -4.18 2.40
C SER A 874 16.59 -3.28 3.62
N TYR A 875 17.65 -3.55 4.38
CA TYR A 875 18.10 -2.69 5.48
C TYR A 875 18.51 -1.29 4.99
N LEU A 876 19.25 -1.21 3.87
CA LEU A 876 19.71 0.06 3.29
C LEU A 876 18.53 0.92 2.84
N ARG A 877 17.50 0.32 2.22
CA ARG A 877 16.24 1.03 1.93
C ARG A 877 15.60 1.60 3.20
N GLY A 878 15.54 0.80 4.26
CA GLY A 878 15.04 1.23 5.56
C GLY A 878 15.80 2.45 6.11
N MET A 879 17.14 2.43 6.02
CA MET A 879 17.99 3.55 6.45
C MET A 879 17.73 4.83 5.65
N VAL A 880 17.58 4.73 4.32
CA VAL A 880 17.25 5.90 3.47
C VAL A 880 15.85 6.42 3.77
N ALA A 881 14.86 5.52 3.92
CA ALA A 881 13.49 5.89 4.28
C ALA A 881 13.42 6.66 5.61
N GLN A 882 14.27 6.33 6.60
CA GLN A 882 14.34 7.12 7.84
C GLN A 882 14.78 8.57 7.61
N PHE A 883 15.70 8.81 6.68
CA PHE A 883 16.06 10.18 6.31
C PHE A 883 14.90 10.90 5.62
N ALA A 884 14.25 10.26 4.65
CA ALA A 884 13.10 10.85 3.95
C ALA A 884 11.98 11.26 4.93
N ASN A 885 11.70 10.40 5.91
CA ASN A 885 10.64 10.61 6.90
C ASN A 885 10.98 11.67 7.95
N THR A 886 12.22 11.68 8.46
CA THR A 886 12.60 12.55 9.59
C THR A 886 13.22 13.86 9.16
N LYS A 887 13.81 13.89 7.96
CA LYS A 887 14.68 14.97 7.47
C LYS A 887 15.77 15.36 8.48
N CYS A 888 16.25 14.40 9.28
CA CYS A 888 17.23 14.65 10.33
C CYS A 888 18.59 15.01 9.71
N LYS A 889 18.95 16.29 9.79
CA LYS A 889 20.18 16.84 9.20
C LYS A 889 21.35 16.96 10.19
N MET A 890 21.25 16.36 11.38
CA MET A 890 22.32 16.37 12.38
C MET A 890 23.39 15.30 12.04
N LYS A 891 24.68 15.64 12.22
CA LYS A 891 25.75 14.65 12.12
C LYS A 891 25.54 13.53 13.14
N GLY A 892 25.46 12.29 12.68
CA GLY A 892 25.19 11.09 13.48
C GLY A 892 23.71 10.67 13.52
N CYS A 893 22.80 11.30 12.77
CA CYS A 893 21.42 10.82 12.65
C CYS A 893 21.35 9.39 12.11
N ASP A 894 22.30 8.97 11.27
CA ASP A 894 22.39 7.60 10.75
C ASP A 894 22.51 6.56 11.87
N GLN A 895 23.32 6.83 12.88
CA GLN A 895 23.41 6.01 14.09
C GLN A 895 22.07 5.99 14.86
N GLY A 896 21.34 7.11 14.89
CA GLY A 896 19.99 7.19 15.43
C GLY A 896 18.96 6.37 14.64
N PHE A 897 18.99 6.44 13.31
CA PHE A 897 18.12 5.68 12.41
C PHE A 897 18.31 4.18 12.58
N HIS A 898 19.56 3.74 12.62
CA HIS A 898 19.93 2.35 12.81
C HIS A 898 19.37 1.78 14.13
N ASN A 899 19.56 2.49 15.25
CA ASN A 899 19.02 2.06 16.55
C ASN A 899 17.48 2.11 16.55
N TYR A 900 16.88 3.15 15.97
CA TYR A 900 15.41 3.27 15.90
C TYR A 900 14.80 2.13 15.08
N LEU A 901 15.31 1.86 13.87
CA LEU A 901 14.83 0.80 12.99
C LEU A 901 14.80 -0.56 13.69
N TYR A 902 15.85 -0.89 14.44
CA TYR A 902 15.88 -2.11 15.21
C TYR A 902 14.90 -2.08 16.39
N TYR A 903 15.01 -1.09 17.29
CA TYR A 903 14.28 -1.10 18.56
C TYR A 903 12.78 -0.80 18.44
N SER A 904 12.38 -0.05 17.41
CA SER A 904 10.97 0.14 17.06
C SER A 904 10.34 -1.10 16.42
N GLY A 905 11.15 -2.09 16.03
CA GLY A 905 10.70 -3.25 15.29
C GLY A 905 10.51 -2.99 13.79
N GLY A 906 11.04 -1.89 13.24
CA GLY A 906 10.97 -1.59 11.81
C GLY A 906 11.64 -2.64 10.92
N LEU A 907 12.58 -3.42 11.45
CA LEU A 907 13.21 -4.54 10.74
C LEU A 907 12.54 -5.90 11.01
N LYS A 908 11.44 -5.92 11.77
CA LYS A 908 10.65 -7.14 11.97
C LYS A 908 9.77 -7.34 10.75
N ASN A 909 9.77 -8.56 10.23
CA ASN A 909 8.95 -8.97 9.09
C ASN A 909 9.19 -8.05 7.89
N VAL A 910 10.46 -7.84 7.51
CA VAL A 910 10.83 -7.09 6.30
C VAL A 910 11.25 -8.06 5.20
N ARG A 911 10.72 -7.88 3.98
CA ARG A 911 11.04 -8.73 2.82
C ARG A 911 12.55 -8.70 2.59
N GLY A 912 13.15 -9.83 2.23
CA GLY A 912 14.60 -9.96 2.11
C GLY A 912 15.33 -10.17 3.43
N ILE A 913 14.71 -9.91 4.60
CA ILE A 913 15.29 -10.17 5.92
C ILE A 913 14.62 -11.40 6.54
N GLU A 914 15.33 -12.53 6.56
CA GLU A 914 14.92 -13.75 7.27
C GLU A 914 14.95 -13.47 8.78
N LYS A 915 16.09 -12.94 9.25
CA LYS A 915 16.33 -12.71 10.66
C LYS A 915 17.39 -11.63 10.87
N VAL A 916 17.14 -10.76 11.84
CA VAL A 916 18.17 -9.89 12.41
C VAL A 916 18.84 -10.61 13.58
N VAL A 917 20.16 -10.84 13.48
CA VAL A 917 20.99 -11.40 14.54
C VAL A 917 21.82 -10.28 15.12
N VAL A 918 21.68 -10.04 16.42
CA VAL A 918 22.45 -9.04 17.15
C VAL A 918 23.51 -9.74 17.99
N PHE A 919 24.77 -9.40 17.75
CA PHE A 919 25.90 -9.86 18.55
C PHE A 919 26.18 -8.87 19.67
N GLU A 920 26.15 -9.36 20.91
CA GLU A 920 26.67 -8.59 22.04
C GLU A 920 28.15 -8.25 21.82
N GLN A 921 28.56 -7.07 22.26
CA GLN A 921 29.96 -6.65 22.19
C GLN A 921 30.89 -7.72 22.80
N GLY A 922 31.96 -8.09 22.09
CA GLY A 922 32.89 -9.13 22.52
C GLY A 922 32.48 -10.55 22.16
N LYS A 923 31.44 -10.72 21.32
CA LYS A 923 31.06 -11.99 20.69
C LYS A 923 30.97 -11.83 19.18
N GLY A 924 31.15 -12.93 18.45
CA GLY A 924 30.96 -12.98 17.00
C GLY A 924 32.11 -12.37 16.19
N ILE A 925 31.76 -11.73 15.08
CA ILE A 925 32.69 -11.37 14.00
C ILE A 925 33.33 -10.00 14.21
N ILE A 926 32.55 -9.02 14.71
CA ILE A 926 32.99 -7.63 14.88
C ILE A 926 32.89 -7.27 16.36
N ASN A 927 34.00 -6.80 16.91
CA ASN A 927 34.07 -6.32 18.29
C ASN A 927 34.14 -4.78 18.30
N ASN A 928 33.03 -4.14 18.72
CA ASN A 928 32.92 -2.69 18.82
C ASN A 928 33.54 -2.17 20.13
N LEU A 929 34.65 -1.44 20.01
CA LEU A 929 35.47 -0.99 21.14
C LEU A 929 35.13 0.44 21.59
N GLY A 930 34.22 1.13 20.88
CA GLY A 930 34.02 2.58 20.98
C GLY A 930 33.64 3.11 22.36
N VAL A 931 32.91 2.35 23.17
CA VAL A 931 32.48 2.77 24.53
C VAL A 931 33.43 2.32 25.64
N LEU A 932 34.38 1.43 25.35
CA LEU A 932 35.30 0.85 26.33
C LEU A 932 36.49 1.77 26.67
N ARG A 933 36.27 3.09 26.70
CA ARG A 933 37.36 4.09 26.83
C ARG A 933 37.84 4.32 28.26
N THR A 934 37.10 3.88 29.25
CA THR A 934 37.34 4.20 30.67
C THR A 934 38.39 3.30 31.33
N ILE A 935 38.58 2.08 30.81
CA ILE A 935 39.54 1.10 31.32
C ILE A 935 40.26 0.52 30.10
N PRO A 936 41.61 0.53 30.04
CA PRO A 936 42.39 0.00 28.92
C PRO A 936 41.98 -1.44 28.55
N LEU A 937 41.95 -1.75 27.26
CA LEU A 937 41.48 -3.06 26.77
C LEU A 937 42.31 -4.23 27.32
N LYS A 938 43.61 -4.01 27.55
CA LYS A 938 44.51 -4.99 28.16
C LYS A 938 44.09 -5.36 29.59
N GLN A 939 43.67 -4.37 30.38
CA GLN A 939 43.18 -4.60 31.74
C GLN A 939 41.82 -5.31 31.76
N ARG A 940 41.02 -5.12 30.70
CA ARG A 940 39.76 -5.86 30.50
C ARG A 940 39.97 -7.28 29.99
N GLY A 941 41.20 -7.68 29.65
CA GLY A 941 41.50 -8.97 29.05
C GLY A 941 40.88 -9.17 27.66
N ILE A 942 40.59 -8.06 26.97
CA ILE A 942 40.10 -8.00 25.57
C ILE A 942 41.28 -7.81 24.61
N LEU A 943 42.45 -7.42 25.11
CA LEU A 943 43.68 -7.29 24.34
C LEU A 943 44.74 -8.24 24.90
N ASP A 944 45.31 -9.10 24.06
CA ASP A 944 46.32 -10.07 24.47
C ASP A 944 47.75 -9.49 24.47
N GLU A 945 48.75 -10.33 24.73
CA GLU A 945 50.17 -9.92 24.75
C GLU A 945 50.71 -9.54 23.37
N ASN A 946 50.08 -10.05 22.30
CA ASN A 946 50.43 -9.78 20.90
C ASN A 946 49.66 -8.59 20.32
N MET A 947 48.91 -7.85 21.15
CA MET A 947 48.04 -6.75 20.73
C MET A 947 46.88 -7.19 19.83
N GLN A 948 46.46 -8.46 19.93
CA GLN A 948 45.28 -8.99 19.27
C GLN A 948 44.03 -8.74 20.12
N VAL A 949 42.97 -8.27 19.48
CA VAL A 949 41.65 -8.08 20.11
C VAL A 949 40.96 -9.43 20.20
N LEU A 950 40.55 -9.81 21.40
CA LEU A 950 39.89 -11.07 21.71
C LEU A 950 38.39 -10.86 21.95
N ASN A 951 37.62 -11.87 21.59
CA ASN A 951 36.27 -12.08 22.10
C ASN A 951 36.32 -12.56 23.57
N TYR A 952 35.17 -12.55 24.24
CA TYR A 952 35.08 -12.96 25.65
C TYR A 952 35.43 -14.44 25.88
N ASP A 953 35.21 -15.28 24.88
CA ASP A 953 35.60 -16.70 24.86
C ASP A 953 37.11 -16.92 24.58
N LYS A 954 37.88 -15.84 24.47
CA LYS A 954 39.32 -15.81 24.20
C LYS A 954 39.71 -16.19 22.78
N THR A 955 38.75 -16.34 21.87
CA THR A 955 39.05 -16.39 20.43
C THR A 955 39.48 -15.01 19.92
N ILE A 956 40.22 -14.97 18.82
CA ILE A 956 40.58 -13.70 18.15
C ILE A 956 39.33 -13.16 17.47
N SER A 957 38.97 -11.91 17.74
CA SER A 957 37.87 -11.24 17.04
C SER A 957 38.26 -11.00 15.58
N PRO A 958 37.52 -11.48 14.58
CA PRO A 958 37.88 -11.26 13.17
C PRO A 958 38.07 -9.79 12.82
N VAL A 959 37.23 -8.91 13.36
CA VAL A 959 37.35 -7.46 13.16
C VAL A 959 37.41 -6.74 14.50
N ALA A 960 38.36 -5.82 14.64
CA ALA A 960 38.41 -4.83 15.70
C ALA A 960 37.91 -3.49 15.14
N HIS A 961 36.76 -3.03 15.63
CA HIS A 961 36.15 -1.78 15.18
C HIS A 961 36.25 -0.70 16.27
N GLN A 962 36.50 0.54 15.84
CA GLN A 962 36.80 1.71 16.69
C GLN A 962 38.05 1.48 17.56
N TRP A 963 39.06 0.79 17.00
CA TRP A 963 40.30 0.44 17.70
C TRP A 963 41.12 1.66 18.13
N ASP A 964 40.96 2.80 17.46
CA ASP A 964 41.74 4.02 17.73
C ASP A 964 41.33 4.73 19.03
N ARG A 965 40.32 4.21 19.73
CA ARG A 965 39.83 4.68 21.04
C ARG A 965 40.61 4.11 22.24
N ASP A 966 41.41 3.06 22.06
CA ASP A 966 42.34 2.55 23.07
C ASP A 966 43.77 3.02 22.76
N SER A 967 44.48 3.53 23.76
CA SER A 967 45.81 4.14 23.56
C SER A 967 46.86 3.14 23.09
N ASP A 968 46.86 1.94 23.64
CA ASP A 968 47.89 0.93 23.41
C ASP A 968 47.71 0.31 22.03
N LEU A 969 46.47 -0.08 21.71
CA LEU A 969 46.11 -0.61 20.40
C LEU A 969 46.32 0.44 19.29
N ASN A 970 45.95 1.71 19.54
CA ASN A 970 46.19 2.79 18.58
C ASN A 970 47.68 3.01 18.32
N ALA A 971 48.51 2.99 19.36
CA ALA A 971 49.96 3.11 19.21
C ALA A 971 50.55 1.93 18.43
N HIS A 972 50.08 0.71 18.68
CA HIS A 972 50.50 -0.48 17.95
C HIS A 972 50.12 -0.41 16.47
N LEU A 973 48.84 -0.16 16.16
CA LEU A 973 48.35 -0.14 14.78
C LEU A 973 48.90 1.04 13.97
N LYS A 974 49.26 2.16 14.61
CA LYS A 974 50.05 3.22 13.97
C LYS A 974 51.41 2.74 13.49
N LYS A 975 52.09 1.86 14.23
CA LYS A 975 53.37 1.27 13.81
C LYS A 975 53.18 0.27 12.66
N VAL A 976 52.16 -0.60 12.77
CA VAL A 976 51.79 -1.54 11.69
C VAL A 976 51.50 -0.81 10.39
N ARG A 977 50.71 0.28 10.48
CA ARG A 977 50.41 1.16 9.35
C ARG A 977 51.67 1.75 8.70
N THR A 978 52.62 2.21 9.50
CA THR A 978 53.89 2.74 8.98
C THR A 978 54.69 1.65 8.26
N ASP A 979 54.77 0.43 8.82
CA ASP A 979 55.43 -0.72 8.18
C ASP A 979 54.80 -1.06 6.81
N PHE A 980 53.47 -1.08 6.73
CA PHE A 980 52.78 -1.36 5.47
C PHE A 980 53.06 -0.30 4.40
N VAL A 981 53.01 0.98 4.79
CA VAL A 981 53.33 2.10 3.88
C VAL A 981 54.78 2.02 3.39
N SER A 982 55.73 1.72 4.29
CA SER A 982 57.14 1.53 3.92
C SER A 982 57.33 0.37 2.94
N LYS A 983 56.64 -0.75 3.15
CA LYS A 983 56.67 -1.92 2.25
C LYS A 983 56.10 -1.60 0.86
N TYR A 984 54.99 -0.86 0.80
CA TYR A 984 54.41 -0.41 -0.47
C TYR A 984 55.38 0.44 -1.28
N TYR A 985 55.99 1.46 -0.66
CA TYR A 985 56.95 2.31 -1.36
C TYR A 985 58.24 1.55 -1.75
N ALA A 986 58.70 0.62 -0.92
CA ALA A 986 59.84 -0.23 -1.25
C ALA A 986 59.54 -1.18 -2.42
N ALA A 987 58.32 -1.70 -2.53
CA ALA A 987 57.89 -2.53 -3.65
C ALA A 987 57.78 -1.71 -4.96
N LYS A 988 57.32 -0.46 -4.89
CA LYS A 988 57.22 0.44 -6.06
C LYS A 988 58.58 0.93 -6.58
N GLN A 989 59.61 0.93 -5.74
CA GLN A 989 60.98 1.30 -6.10
C GLN A 989 61.76 0.15 -6.75
N ARG A 990 61.28 -1.09 -6.62
CA ARG A 990 61.81 -2.28 -7.30
C ARG A 990 61.07 -2.48 -8.60
#